data_AF-A0A538GXD8-F1
#
_entry.id   AF-A0A538GXD8-F1
#
_cell.length_a   1.000
_cell.length_b   1.000
_cell.length_c   1.000
_cell.angle_alpha   90.00
_cell.angle_beta   90.00
_cell.angle_gamma   90.00
#
_symmetry.space_group_name_H-M   'P 1'
#
loop_
_entity.id
_entity.type
_entity.pdbx_description
1 polymer ?
#
loop_
_entity_poly.entity_id
_entity_poly.type
_entity_poly.pdbx_seq_one_letter_code
_entity_poly.pdbx_strand_id
1 'polypeptide(L)'
;MPKRKSNPSGGSGSDRIRVGVVGLGYWGPNLVRNLAESHLFEIGYLCDLRPQTLETVSYRYPAVPCTTRYEEVLRDPAIDAIAIATPVSTHYPLAMSALESGKHVFVEKPLAASSDQVVEMTALAEANGLVLMPGHTFLYSPPVTAIKRLIDAEALGEIYFISSSRVNLGLHQPDVSVVWDLGPHDFSILRYWLDDLPSEVSAISRSCVLPDIPDVSFINLRYPSGTVAHVELSWLAPSKLRRTAIVGSEKMVVYDDTSNESVRIFDAGASIPDPETFGEYQLSYRTGEIVSPRVEATEPLSLEVADFGKAILEGTPLVSSAAVGLDVVRTIEAVDRSLAEGGTTVALGARVSQPHLEEELHSRIDEFKAENVTPAPRALTENGETIGTAILGAGPAGLTAAYTLARRGRPGAVFEADGTVGGIAKTIEFDGYRFDLGGHRFFSKLEQVERMWEEMLGTEFLKRPRLSRIYYDGKYFDYPITAKDVVARLGLWESFRCALSYLWSSRHRNSDAETFEDWVTSRFGRRLYDAFFRSYTEKVWGIPGSEIRSLWAAQRIKNFSLGKAILTILGLRREHVTTLIEEFRYPRLGPGQMWDAFAAHAEENGIPVHLKQRCISVAHADNRVRSIVLQQNGDLHEHSVDSVVSSMPLSELIMALDPPAPAEVRAAARNLHYRDLVLVALMTTEEAPFPDNWIYLHDPETRAGRVQNYGAWSDGMVRPGTTCLGVEYFSFEDDDIWNMPDEQAVDLAKMELARIGLIDPSKVVDGVKVLVRKAYPMYDSVYEDAVQTIRSYLERFENLQTCGRNGLHRYNNQDHSMWTAILATLNVVDGSEHDVWSVNVEAEYLEEGELVDALFEPNVGIPVSLVEPEA
;
A
#
# COMPACT_ATOMS: atom_id res chain seq x y z
N MET A 1 11.45 53.44 44.90
CA MET A 1 12.28 53.59 43.68
C MET A 1 13.11 52.33 43.49
N PRO A 2 12.77 51.49 42.51
CA PRO A 2 13.74 50.61 41.87
C PRO A 2 13.94 51.01 40.41
N LYS A 3 15.17 50.80 39.94
CA LYS A 3 15.76 51.32 38.71
C LYS A 3 15.11 50.72 37.46
N ARG A 4 14.67 51.60 36.55
CA ARG A 4 14.43 51.31 35.13
C ARG A 4 15.64 50.59 34.54
N LYS A 5 15.48 49.34 34.12
CA LYS A 5 16.36 48.73 33.12
C LYS A 5 15.97 49.28 31.75
N SER A 6 16.98 49.69 31.02
CA SER A 6 16.94 50.28 29.68
C SER A 6 16.41 49.30 28.64
N ASN A 7 15.44 49.75 27.84
CA ASN A 7 15.09 49.14 26.56
C ASN A 7 16.34 49.08 25.66
N PRO A 8 16.63 47.94 25.01
CA PRO A 8 17.16 47.94 23.68
C PRO A 8 16.02 48.27 22.69
N SER A 9 16.39 49.01 21.67
CA SER A 9 15.61 49.50 20.54
C SER A 9 14.89 48.43 19.72
N GLY A 10 13.63 48.73 19.36
CA GLY A 10 13.01 48.46 18.07
C GLY A 10 13.26 47.11 17.39
N GLY A 11 12.33 46.18 17.60
CA GLY A 11 12.07 45.05 16.72
C GLY A 11 10.67 44.52 17.02
N SER A 12 9.79 44.48 16.03
CA SER A 12 8.55 43.72 16.10
C SER A 12 8.90 42.22 16.11
N GLY A 13 9.07 41.62 17.30
CA GLY A 13 9.33 40.19 17.46
C GLY A 13 8.03 39.45 17.81
N SER A 14 7.69 38.39 17.06
CA SER A 14 6.48 37.60 17.21
C SER A 14 6.45 36.78 18.50
N ASP A 15 5.30 36.72 19.19
CA ASP A 15 5.00 35.85 20.35
C ASP A 15 4.98 34.33 20.02
N ARG A 16 5.71 33.87 19.00
CA ARG A 16 5.67 32.48 18.48
C ARG A 16 7.02 31.79 18.69
N ILE A 17 6.98 30.53 19.11
CA ILE A 17 8.17 29.66 19.25
C ILE A 17 8.70 29.34 17.86
N ARG A 18 9.98 29.62 17.60
CA ARG A 18 10.58 29.29 16.32
C ARG A 18 11.14 27.86 16.35
N VAL A 19 10.59 26.98 15.52
CA VAL A 19 10.87 25.54 15.57
C VAL A 19 11.60 25.05 14.32
N GLY A 20 12.62 24.22 14.50
CA GLY A 20 13.23 23.43 13.44
C GLY A 20 12.60 22.04 13.40
N VAL A 21 12.20 21.54 12.23
CA VAL A 21 11.72 20.14 12.08
C VAL A 21 12.82 19.32 11.42
N VAL A 22 13.20 18.21 12.05
CA VAL A 22 14.32 17.34 11.67
C VAL A 22 13.78 15.94 11.39
N GLY A 23 13.97 15.46 10.17
CA GLY A 23 13.32 14.25 9.68
C GLY A 23 11.96 14.60 9.10
N LEU A 24 11.87 14.52 7.78
CA LEU A 24 10.71 14.85 6.97
C LEU A 24 10.20 13.61 6.22
N GLY A 25 10.47 12.41 6.79
CA GLY A 25 9.99 11.11 6.31
C GLY A 25 8.48 10.92 6.52
N TYR A 26 8.04 9.75 6.99
CA TYR A 26 6.60 9.48 7.12
C TYR A 26 5.86 10.42 8.10
N TRP A 27 6.46 10.68 9.28
CA TRP A 27 5.83 11.50 10.32
C TRP A 27 6.14 13.00 10.23
N GLY A 28 7.31 13.37 9.72
CA GLY A 28 7.77 14.77 9.69
C GLY A 28 6.80 15.75 9.00
N PRO A 29 6.25 15.46 7.80
CA PRO A 29 5.29 16.34 7.14
C PRO A 29 4.00 16.59 7.94
N ASN A 30 3.55 15.60 8.73
CA ASN A 30 2.39 15.76 9.61
C ASN A 30 2.69 16.76 10.74
N LEU A 31 3.90 16.71 11.30
CA LEU A 31 4.38 17.71 12.25
C LEU A 31 4.54 19.08 11.60
N VAL A 32 5.13 19.17 10.41
CA VAL A 32 5.27 20.44 9.67
C VAL A 32 3.89 21.08 9.43
N ARG A 33 2.88 20.32 8.99
CA ARG A 33 1.53 20.85 8.79
C ARG A 33 0.95 21.40 10.08
N ASN A 34 0.96 20.60 11.14
CA ASN A 34 0.36 20.99 12.42
C ASN A 34 1.12 22.17 13.08
N LEU A 35 2.45 22.22 12.96
CA LEU A 35 3.25 23.35 13.43
C LEU A 35 2.98 24.63 12.63
N ALA A 36 2.82 24.52 11.30
CA ALA A 36 2.51 25.66 10.44
C ALA A 36 1.10 26.23 10.67
N GLU A 37 0.11 25.36 10.92
CA GLU A 37 -1.28 25.73 11.22
C GLU A 37 -1.45 26.25 12.66
N SER A 38 -0.52 25.92 13.57
CA SER A 38 -0.55 26.36 14.96
C SER A 38 -0.18 27.84 15.11
N HIS A 39 -0.99 28.59 15.86
CA HIS A 39 -0.68 29.98 16.21
C HIS A 39 0.52 30.12 17.16
N LEU A 40 0.96 29.04 17.81
CA LEU A 40 2.05 29.05 18.79
C LEU A 40 3.44 28.93 18.15
N PHE A 41 3.55 28.41 16.93
CA PHE A 41 4.84 28.08 16.31
C PHE A 41 5.06 28.83 15.01
N GLU A 42 6.31 29.19 14.74
CA GLU A 42 6.79 29.57 13.42
C GLU A 42 7.88 28.58 13.00
N ILE A 43 7.79 28.00 11.81
CA ILE A 43 8.82 27.06 11.36
C ILE A 43 10.03 27.87 10.87
N GLY A 44 11.15 27.70 11.57
CA GLY A 44 12.41 28.37 11.26
C GLY A 44 13.34 27.55 10.37
N TYR A 45 13.31 26.22 10.48
CA TYR A 45 13.99 25.32 9.55
C TYR A 45 13.19 24.06 9.27
N LEU A 46 13.35 23.57 8.05
CA LEU A 46 13.06 22.19 7.66
C LEU A 46 14.40 21.51 7.40
N CYS A 47 14.63 20.37 8.05
CA CYS A 47 15.90 19.67 8.01
C CYS A 47 15.69 18.19 7.73
N ASP A 48 16.33 17.68 6.69
CA ASP A 48 16.36 16.26 6.36
C ASP A 48 17.67 15.98 5.63
N LEU A 49 18.27 14.82 5.88
CA LEU A 49 19.52 14.43 5.22
C LEU A 49 19.35 14.33 3.69
N ARG A 50 18.11 14.11 3.23
CA ARG A 50 17.75 14.01 1.82
C ARG A 50 17.33 15.39 1.29
N PRO A 51 18.14 16.03 0.42
CA PRO A 51 17.76 17.29 -0.23
C PRO A 51 16.39 17.23 -0.93
N GLN A 52 16.01 16.06 -1.43
CA GLN A 52 14.75 15.85 -2.15
C GLN A 52 13.53 15.98 -1.22
N THR A 53 13.64 15.48 0.01
CA THR A 53 12.59 15.65 1.02
C THR A 53 12.44 17.12 1.41
N LEU A 54 13.56 17.86 1.48
CA LEU A 54 13.54 19.31 1.67
C LEU A 54 12.89 20.06 0.51
N GLU A 55 13.23 19.73 -0.73
CA GLU A 55 12.61 20.34 -1.92
C GLU A 55 11.08 20.16 -1.90
N THR A 56 10.62 18.96 -1.59
CA THR A 56 9.18 18.63 -1.51
C THR A 56 8.45 19.49 -0.48
N VAL A 57 8.98 19.58 0.74
CA VAL A 57 8.35 20.37 1.81
C VAL A 57 8.54 21.88 1.57
N SER A 58 9.64 22.30 0.93
CA SER A 58 9.91 23.70 0.58
C SER A 58 8.88 24.27 -0.40
N TYR A 59 8.29 23.44 -1.26
CA TYR A 59 7.23 23.90 -2.16
C TYR A 59 5.96 24.33 -1.41
N ARG A 60 5.58 23.56 -0.37
CA ARG A 60 4.42 23.87 0.47
C ARG A 60 4.71 24.99 1.49
N TYR A 61 5.98 25.14 1.88
CA TYR A 61 6.45 26.14 2.85
C TYR A 61 7.66 26.94 2.31
N PRO A 62 7.51 27.70 1.20
CA PRO A 62 8.65 28.31 0.47
C PRO A 62 9.34 29.44 1.23
N ALA A 63 8.68 29.98 2.25
CA ALA A 63 9.26 31.00 3.11
C ALA A 63 10.15 30.41 4.23
N VAL A 64 10.13 29.08 4.40
CA VAL A 64 10.85 28.40 5.48
C VAL A 64 12.21 27.91 4.97
N PRO A 65 13.32 28.35 5.60
CA PRO A 65 14.66 27.86 5.30
C PRO A 65 14.74 26.33 5.37
N CYS A 66 15.38 25.73 4.37
CA CYS A 66 15.62 24.29 4.30
C CYS A 66 17.12 24.02 4.36
N THR A 67 17.53 22.99 5.10
CA THR A 67 18.95 22.60 5.18
C THR A 67 19.11 21.09 5.30
N THR A 68 20.14 20.52 4.68
CA THR A 68 20.50 19.12 4.89
C THR A 68 21.42 18.90 6.09
N ARG A 69 21.77 19.99 6.77
CA ARG A 69 22.81 20.00 7.80
C ARG A 69 22.20 20.37 9.13
N TYR A 70 22.05 19.36 9.97
CA TYR A 70 21.45 19.52 11.28
C TYR A 70 22.19 20.55 12.15
N GLU A 71 23.50 20.70 11.97
CA GLU A 71 24.31 21.68 12.71
C GLU A 71 23.93 23.13 12.40
N GLU A 72 23.35 23.40 11.22
CA GLU A 72 22.88 24.74 10.86
C GLU A 72 21.64 25.11 11.67
N VAL A 73 20.72 24.16 11.88
CA VAL A 73 19.53 24.32 12.73
C VAL A 73 19.95 24.52 14.19
N LEU A 74 20.90 23.72 14.68
CA LEU A 74 21.40 23.78 16.06
C LEU A 74 22.07 25.13 16.37
N ARG A 75 22.89 25.63 15.45
CA ARG A 75 23.69 26.85 15.66
C ARG A 75 22.90 28.13 15.49
N ASP A 76 21.71 28.10 14.90
CA ASP A 76 20.89 29.30 14.77
C ASP A 76 20.33 29.71 16.14
N PRO A 77 20.74 30.87 16.70
CA PRO A 77 20.26 31.33 18.00
C PRO A 77 18.79 31.73 17.98
N ALA A 78 18.18 31.90 16.80
CA ALA A 78 16.78 32.25 16.65
C ALA A 78 15.83 31.04 16.67
N ILE A 79 16.34 29.80 16.67
CA ILE A 79 15.53 28.59 16.86
C ILE A 79 15.38 28.32 18.36
N ASP A 80 14.15 28.15 18.84
CA ASP A 80 13.85 27.89 20.25
C ASP A 80 13.66 26.39 20.52
N ALA A 81 13.09 25.68 19.55
CA ALA A 81 12.72 24.27 19.68
C ALA A 81 13.07 23.44 18.44
N ILE A 82 13.24 22.13 18.60
CA ILE A 82 13.48 21.18 17.53
C ILE A 82 12.52 19.99 17.65
N ALA A 83 11.79 19.68 16.58
CA ALA A 83 10.96 18.49 16.47
C ALA A 83 11.67 17.43 15.63
N ILE A 84 11.89 16.23 16.19
CA ILE A 84 12.66 15.14 15.59
C ILE A 84 11.69 14.02 15.20
N ALA A 85 11.54 13.76 13.90
CA ALA A 85 10.76 12.66 13.33
C ALA A 85 11.62 11.80 12.40
N THR A 86 12.61 11.15 13.01
CA THR A 86 13.64 10.33 12.35
C THR A 86 13.52 8.86 12.79
N PRO A 87 14.30 7.91 12.26
CA PRO A 87 14.35 6.56 12.81
C PRO A 87 14.79 6.54 14.29
N VAL A 88 14.33 5.54 15.05
CA VAL A 88 14.56 5.47 16.52
C VAL A 88 16.04 5.51 16.90
N SER A 89 16.89 4.87 16.10
CA SER A 89 18.34 4.82 16.33
C SER A 89 19.01 6.21 16.31
N THR A 90 18.40 7.21 15.68
CA THR A 90 18.92 8.57 15.61
C THR A 90 18.32 9.52 16.64
N HIS A 91 17.27 9.13 17.38
CA HIS A 91 16.60 9.98 18.36
C HIS A 91 17.55 10.51 19.44
N TYR A 92 18.29 9.60 20.08
CA TYR A 92 19.22 9.95 21.16
C TYR A 92 20.30 10.95 20.74
N PRO A 93 21.15 10.67 19.72
CA PRO A 93 22.24 11.59 19.37
C PRO A 93 21.72 12.96 18.87
N LEU A 94 20.59 13.00 18.17
CA LEU A 94 20.00 14.27 17.71
C LEU A 94 19.42 15.08 18.88
N ALA A 95 18.62 14.44 19.73
CA ALA A 95 17.99 15.11 20.87
C ALA A 95 19.01 15.63 21.88
N MET A 96 20.06 14.86 22.19
CA MET A 96 21.15 15.32 23.04
C MET A 96 21.82 16.58 22.47
N SER A 97 22.18 16.56 21.19
CA SER A 97 22.81 17.71 20.52
C SER A 97 21.93 18.98 20.58
N ALA A 98 20.61 18.83 20.47
CA ALA A 98 19.64 19.93 20.62
C ALA A 98 19.58 20.47 22.06
N LEU A 99 19.47 19.59 23.05
CA LEU A 99 19.42 19.96 24.46
C LEU A 99 20.71 20.63 24.94
N GLU A 100 21.88 20.13 24.50
CA GLU A 100 23.18 20.75 24.73
C GLU A 100 23.29 22.15 24.12
N SER A 101 22.60 22.36 22.99
CA SER A 101 22.52 23.65 22.31
C SER A 101 21.45 24.59 22.91
N GLY A 102 20.82 24.20 24.02
CA GLY A 102 19.83 25.02 24.72
C GLY A 102 18.46 25.08 24.06
N LYS A 103 18.08 24.06 23.27
CA LYS A 103 16.80 24.03 22.53
C LYS A 103 15.79 23.09 23.18
N HIS A 104 14.51 23.45 23.19
CA HIS A 104 13.43 22.53 23.56
C HIS A 104 13.31 21.42 22.50
N VAL A 105 12.92 20.20 22.88
CA VAL A 105 12.92 19.04 21.97
C VAL A 105 11.60 18.28 22.02
N PHE A 106 11.02 18.06 20.84
CA PHE A 106 9.98 17.07 20.60
C PHE A 106 10.61 15.90 19.84
N VAL A 107 10.33 14.66 20.21
CA VAL A 107 10.86 13.46 19.55
C VAL A 107 9.71 12.51 19.27
N GLU A 108 9.56 12.06 18.02
CA GLU A 108 8.62 10.99 17.69
C GLU A 108 8.86 9.73 18.53
N LYS A 109 7.82 8.93 18.73
CA LYS A 109 7.91 7.72 19.55
C LYS A 109 8.73 6.61 18.86
N PRO A 110 9.33 5.68 19.65
CA PRO A 110 9.67 5.82 21.07
C PRO A 110 10.76 6.89 21.31
N LEU A 111 10.79 7.45 22.52
CA LEU A 111 11.66 8.58 22.87
C LEU A 111 13.16 8.32 22.63
N ALA A 112 13.61 7.08 22.89
CA ALA A 112 14.95 6.60 22.57
C ALA A 112 14.94 5.06 22.47
N ALA A 113 16.08 4.48 22.10
CA ALA A 113 16.25 3.03 21.95
C ALA A 113 16.53 2.29 23.27
N SER A 114 16.67 3.00 24.38
CA SER A 114 16.85 2.41 25.73
C SER A 114 16.42 3.36 26.83
N SER A 115 16.07 2.82 28.00
CA SER A 115 15.67 3.63 29.16
C SER A 115 16.82 4.48 29.70
N ASP A 116 18.06 3.99 29.64
CA ASP A 116 19.26 4.74 30.05
C ASP A 116 19.44 6.02 29.22
N GLN A 117 19.22 5.93 27.90
CA GLN A 117 19.25 7.10 27.01
C GLN A 117 18.14 8.09 27.34
N VAL A 118 16.94 7.63 27.66
CA VAL A 118 15.83 8.51 28.06
C VAL A 118 16.16 9.22 29.38
N VAL A 119 16.75 8.52 30.35
CA VAL A 119 17.20 9.13 31.62
C VAL A 119 18.21 10.23 31.34
N GLU A 120 19.21 9.98 30.51
CA GLU A 120 20.25 10.96 30.16
C GLU A 120 19.71 12.16 29.36
N MET A 121 18.74 11.96 28.47
CA MET A 121 18.07 13.06 27.78
C MET A 121 17.22 13.90 28.73
N THR A 122 16.42 13.24 29.59
CA THR A 122 15.56 13.91 30.59
C THR A 122 16.42 14.73 31.54
N ALA A 123 17.53 14.15 31.95
CA ALA A 123 18.51 14.76 32.82
C ALA A 123 19.01 16.11 32.33
N LEU A 124 19.48 16.10 31.09
CA LEU A 124 20.05 17.26 30.46
C LEU A 124 18.98 18.32 30.22
N ALA A 125 17.77 17.91 29.83
CA ALA A 125 16.64 18.81 29.68
C ALA A 125 16.29 19.52 31.00
N GLU A 126 16.18 18.79 32.11
CA GLU A 126 15.90 19.35 33.44
C GLU A 126 17.02 20.29 33.91
N ALA A 127 18.28 19.87 33.77
CA ALA A 127 19.45 20.67 34.15
C ALA A 127 19.51 22.01 33.40
N ASN A 128 19.03 22.03 32.16
CA ASN A 128 18.99 23.22 31.31
C ASN A 128 17.65 23.97 31.34
N GLY A 129 16.65 23.48 32.09
CA GLY A 129 15.29 24.05 32.12
C GLY A 129 14.55 23.99 30.78
N LEU A 130 14.83 22.96 29.98
CA LEU A 130 14.27 22.72 28.66
C LEU A 130 13.12 21.70 28.72
N VAL A 131 12.28 21.72 27.67
CA VAL A 131 11.15 20.80 27.53
C VAL A 131 11.59 19.66 26.63
N LEU A 132 11.40 18.41 27.08
CA LEU A 132 11.59 17.20 26.30
C LEU A 132 10.26 16.43 26.23
N MET A 133 9.75 16.21 25.03
CA MET A 133 8.42 15.64 24.79
C MET A 133 8.45 14.49 23.78
N PRO A 134 8.04 13.25 24.16
CA PRO A 134 7.79 12.19 23.19
C PRO A 134 6.46 12.36 22.42
N GLY A 135 6.44 11.94 21.16
CA GLY A 135 5.29 11.95 20.25
C GLY A 135 4.32 10.79 20.51
N HIS A 136 3.53 10.88 21.57
CA HIS A 136 2.47 9.91 21.89
C HIS A 136 1.09 10.45 21.50
N THR A 137 0.90 10.66 20.20
CA THR A 137 -0.29 11.31 19.61
C THR A 137 -1.63 10.76 20.10
N PHE A 138 -1.73 9.44 20.36
CA PHE A 138 -2.99 8.84 20.85
C PHE A 138 -3.42 9.32 22.25
N LEU A 139 -2.51 9.83 23.08
CA LEU A 139 -2.88 10.42 24.38
C LEU A 139 -3.76 11.66 24.22
N TYR A 140 -3.67 12.32 23.07
CA TYR A 140 -4.46 13.49 22.70
C TYR A 140 -5.73 13.12 21.93
N SER A 141 -5.98 11.83 21.70
CA SER A 141 -7.14 11.35 20.97
C SER A 141 -8.43 11.58 21.76
N PRO A 142 -9.45 12.24 21.18
CA PRO A 142 -10.71 12.50 21.89
C PRO A 142 -11.39 11.23 22.47
N PRO A 143 -11.41 10.07 21.79
CA PRO A 143 -11.86 8.81 22.39
C PRO A 143 -11.05 8.38 23.62
N VAL A 144 -9.71 8.45 23.56
CA VAL A 144 -8.81 8.04 24.66
C VAL A 144 -9.01 8.93 25.88
N THR A 145 -9.12 10.25 25.68
CA THR A 145 -9.38 11.21 26.76
C THR A 145 -10.81 11.10 27.32
N ALA A 146 -11.80 10.77 26.50
CA ALA A 146 -13.16 10.49 26.99
C ALA A 146 -13.19 9.27 27.91
N ILE A 147 -12.44 8.21 27.56
CA ILE A 147 -12.29 7.02 28.40
C ILE A 147 -11.54 7.36 29.69
N LYS A 148 -10.46 8.14 29.62
CA LYS A 148 -9.75 8.62 30.82
C LYS A 148 -10.68 9.34 31.79
N ARG A 149 -11.55 10.23 31.29
CA ARG A 149 -12.55 10.92 32.13
C ARG A 149 -13.53 9.97 32.81
N LEU A 150 -13.90 8.86 32.15
CA LEU A 150 -14.76 7.83 32.77
C LEU A 150 -14.01 7.08 33.89
N ILE A 151 -12.74 6.76 33.67
CA ILE A 151 -11.89 6.12 34.67
C ILE A 151 -11.67 7.05 35.87
N ASP A 152 -11.34 8.32 35.63
CA ASP A 152 -11.10 9.33 36.67
C ASP A 152 -12.34 9.69 37.47
N ALA A 153 -13.51 9.62 36.83
CA ALA A 153 -14.79 9.81 37.50
C ALA A 153 -15.25 8.54 38.25
N GLU A 154 -14.42 7.50 38.30
CA GLU A 154 -14.72 6.17 38.87
C GLU A 154 -16.00 5.54 38.27
N ALA A 155 -16.39 5.97 37.06
CA ALA A 155 -17.65 5.56 36.43
C ALA A 155 -17.64 4.10 35.97
N LEU A 156 -16.45 3.51 35.84
CA LEU A 156 -16.26 2.08 35.54
C LEU A 156 -16.09 1.24 36.83
N GLY A 157 -15.92 1.86 37.99
CA GLY A 157 -15.55 1.19 39.24
C GLY A 157 -14.12 0.64 39.22
N GLU A 158 -13.88 -0.45 39.94
CA GLU A 158 -12.58 -1.13 39.96
C GLU A 158 -12.30 -1.78 38.60
N ILE A 159 -11.18 -1.44 37.95
CA ILE A 159 -10.80 -2.02 36.67
C ILE A 159 -10.20 -3.42 36.88
N TYR A 160 -10.91 -4.44 36.42
CA TYR A 160 -10.47 -5.83 36.50
C TYR A 160 -9.42 -6.15 35.43
N PHE A 161 -9.77 -5.91 34.16
CA PHE A 161 -8.83 -6.17 33.08
C PHE A 161 -9.02 -5.25 31.87
N ILE A 162 -7.95 -5.13 31.10
CA ILE A 162 -7.91 -4.46 29.81
C ILE A 162 -7.38 -5.44 28.76
N SER A 163 -8.07 -5.59 27.63
CA SER A 163 -7.61 -6.43 26.52
C SER A 163 -7.51 -5.58 25.26
N SER A 164 -6.30 -5.38 24.76
CA SER A 164 -6.02 -4.61 23.56
C SER A 164 -5.50 -5.51 22.44
N SER A 165 -6.06 -5.37 21.25
CA SER A 165 -5.54 -5.99 20.03
C SER A 165 -5.25 -4.87 19.03
N ARG A 166 -3.97 -4.74 18.68
CA ARG A 166 -3.47 -3.88 17.59
C ARG A 166 -2.78 -4.77 16.57
N VAL A 167 -3.58 -5.24 15.63
CA VAL A 167 -3.13 -6.21 14.64
C VAL A 167 -3.57 -5.80 13.24
N ASN A 168 -2.72 -6.03 12.25
CA ASN A 168 -3.03 -5.87 10.83
C ASN A 168 -2.05 -6.70 10.00
N LEU A 169 -2.31 -6.89 8.71
CA LEU A 169 -1.27 -7.32 7.78
C LEU A 169 -0.45 -6.06 7.48
N GLY A 170 0.58 -5.83 8.28
CA GLY A 170 1.33 -4.57 8.35
C GLY A 170 2.69 -4.63 7.66
N LEU A 171 3.26 -3.45 7.43
CA LEU A 171 4.65 -3.29 7.03
C LEU A 171 5.54 -3.85 8.14
N HIS A 172 6.35 -4.86 7.82
CA HIS A 172 7.32 -5.38 8.76
C HIS A 172 8.48 -4.40 8.83
N GLN A 173 8.85 -3.99 10.03
CA GLN A 173 10.05 -3.20 10.21
C GLN A 173 11.27 -4.14 10.15
N PRO A 174 12.30 -3.80 9.38
CA PRO A 174 13.47 -4.66 9.21
C PRO A 174 14.44 -4.60 10.40
N ASP A 175 14.32 -3.59 11.26
CA ASP A 175 15.28 -3.24 12.30
C ASP A 175 14.71 -3.27 13.73
N VAL A 176 13.39 -3.36 13.88
CA VAL A 176 12.72 -3.41 15.19
C VAL A 176 11.64 -4.48 15.22
N SER A 177 11.30 -4.98 16.41
CA SER A 177 10.19 -5.94 16.56
C SER A 177 8.82 -5.25 16.50
N VAL A 178 7.76 -6.03 16.33
CA VAL A 178 6.38 -5.53 16.42
C VAL A 178 6.09 -4.83 17.76
N VAL A 179 6.80 -5.20 18.83
CA VAL A 179 6.70 -4.58 20.15
C VAL A 179 7.25 -3.16 20.14
N TRP A 180 8.40 -2.94 19.51
CA TRP A 180 9.04 -1.62 19.44
C TRP A 180 8.32 -0.65 18.49
N ASP A 181 7.71 -1.17 17.43
CA ASP A 181 6.93 -0.37 16.47
C ASP A 181 5.54 0.00 17.01
N LEU A 182 4.74 -1.02 17.36
CA LEU A 182 3.33 -0.86 17.71
C LEU A 182 3.11 -0.69 19.22
N GLY A 183 3.93 -1.34 20.05
CA GLY A 183 3.78 -1.35 21.50
C GLY A 183 3.83 0.02 22.18
N PRO A 184 4.65 1.02 21.76
CA PRO A 184 4.64 2.33 22.39
C PRO A 184 3.26 2.99 22.44
N HIS A 185 2.40 2.74 21.45
CA HIS A 185 1.03 3.26 21.43
C HIS A 185 0.16 2.64 22.53
N ASP A 186 0.13 1.31 22.64
CA ASP A 186 -0.69 0.63 23.65
C ASP A 186 -0.14 0.88 25.06
N PHE A 187 1.18 0.86 25.26
CA PHE A 187 1.78 1.08 26.58
C PHE A 187 1.58 2.52 27.06
N SER A 188 1.68 3.52 26.17
CA SER A 188 1.38 4.91 26.56
C SER A 188 -0.10 5.09 26.93
N ILE A 189 -1.04 4.52 26.16
CA ILE A 189 -2.47 4.58 26.48
C ILE A 189 -2.78 3.91 27.83
N LEU A 190 -2.23 2.72 28.09
CA LEU A 190 -2.43 2.02 29.36
C LEU A 190 -1.83 2.79 30.54
N ARG A 191 -0.61 3.31 30.38
CA ARG A 191 0.05 4.16 31.36
C ARG A 191 -0.74 5.43 31.65
N TYR A 192 -1.38 6.00 30.63
CA TYR A 192 -2.23 7.17 30.77
C TYR A 192 -3.55 6.85 31.48
N TRP A 193 -4.24 5.77 31.10
CA TRP A 193 -5.51 5.38 31.71
C TRP A 193 -5.39 4.95 33.16
N LEU A 194 -4.37 4.16 33.50
CA LEU A 194 -4.19 3.62 34.85
C LEU A 194 -3.38 4.53 35.78
N ASP A 195 -2.74 5.56 35.21
CA ASP A 195 -1.78 6.42 35.89
C ASP A 195 -0.70 5.67 36.71
N ASP A 196 -0.33 4.46 36.23
CA ASP A 196 0.58 3.57 36.91
C ASP A 196 1.40 2.72 35.92
N LEU A 197 2.48 2.13 36.42
CA LEU A 197 3.33 1.20 35.71
C LEU A 197 2.95 -0.26 36.03
N PRO A 198 3.13 -1.19 35.09
CA PRO A 198 3.00 -2.60 35.42
C PRO A 198 4.11 -3.01 36.40
N SER A 199 3.75 -3.77 37.44
CA SER A 199 4.71 -4.39 38.37
C SER A 199 5.34 -5.65 37.78
N GLU A 200 4.62 -6.34 36.88
CA GLU A 200 5.06 -7.58 36.25
C GLU A 200 4.71 -7.60 34.76
N VAL A 201 5.61 -8.14 33.94
CA VAL A 201 5.44 -8.34 32.50
C VAL A 201 5.79 -9.77 32.14
N SER A 202 4.95 -10.42 31.33
CA SER A 202 5.28 -11.69 30.67
C SER A 202 4.88 -11.61 29.21
N ALA A 203 5.70 -12.14 28.31
CA ALA A 203 5.43 -12.07 26.89
C ALA A 203 5.78 -13.38 26.18
N ILE A 204 5.00 -13.72 25.17
CA ILE A 204 5.31 -14.81 24.24
C ILE A 204 5.23 -14.21 22.85
N SER A 205 6.29 -14.41 22.08
CA SER A 205 6.34 -13.90 20.71
C SER A 205 6.84 -14.97 19.74
N ARG A 206 6.61 -14.73 18.46
CA ARG A 206 7.13 -15.56 17.39
C ARG A 206 7.62 -14.67 16.26
N SER A 207 8.76 -15.06 15.71
CA SER A 207 9.28 -14.55 14.44
C SER A 207 8.76 -15.48 13.34
N CYS A 208 7.72 -15.07 12.63
CA CYS A 208 7.03 -15.94 11.66
C CYS A 208 7.55 -15.73 10.23
N VAL A 209 7.90 -14.49 9.86
CA VAL A 209 8.33 -14.09 8.51
C VAL A 209 9.82 -13.78 8.48
N LEU A 210 10.29 -12.83 9.29
CA LEU A 210 11.71 -12.49 9.37
C LEU A 210 12.37 -13.29 10.49
N PRO A 211 13.49 -13.98 10.24
CA PRO A 211 14.25 -14.64 11.30
C PRO A 211 14.62 -13.65 12.40
N ASP A 212 14.49 -14.08 13.65
CA ASP A 212 14.92 -13.36 14.86
C ASP A 212 14.25 -11.99 15.12
N ILE A 213 13.27 -11.57 14.31
CA ILE A 213 12.46 -10.36 14.54
C ILE A 213 11.03 -10.78 14.88
N PRO A 214 10.59 -10.64 16.14
CA PRO A 214 9.23 -10.96 16.51
C PRO A 214 8.21 -10.10 15.74
N ASP A 215 7.32 -10.74 15.00
CA ASP A 215 6.25 -10.10 14.20
C ASP A 215 4.84 -10.38 14.77
N VAL A 216 4.76 -11.26 15.77
CA VAL A 216 3.57 -11.51 16.60
C VAL A 216 3.97 -11.60 18.07
N SER A 217 3.30 -10.85 18.93
CA SER A 217 3.56 -10.80 20.37
C SER A 217 2.26 -10.78 21.19
N PHE A 218 2.21 -11.63 22.21
CA PHE A 218 1.15 -11.68 23.22
C PHE A 218 1.76 -11.33 24.57
N ILE A 219 1.29 -10.23 25.16
CA ILE A 219 1.93 -9.60 26.33
C ILE A 219 0.90 -9.50 27.45
N ASN A 220 1.26 -9.96 28.64
CA ASN A 220 0.47 -9.80 29.85
C ASN A 220 1.20 -8.86 30.82
N LEU A 221 0.46 -7.87 31.32
CA LEU A 221 0.91 -6.87 32.26
C LEU A 221 0.07 -7.00 33.54
N ARG A 222 0.71 -6.99 34.71
CA ARG A 222 0.02 -6.88 36.01
C ARG A 222 0.36 -5.54 36.63
N TYR A 223 -0.65 -4.84 37.14
CA TYR A 223 -0.48 -3.57 37.82
C TYR A 223 -0.57 -3.75 39.34
N PRO A 224 0.06 -2.84 40.14
CA PRO A 224 -0.05 -2.83 41.59
C PRO A 224 -1.49 -2.81 42.12
N SER A 225 -2.41 -2.18 41.39
CA SER A 225 -3.84 -2.15 41.71
C SER A 225 -4.51 -3.53 41.70
N GLY A 226 -3.88 -4.54 41.08
CA GLY A 226 -4.48 -5.84 40.79
C GLY A 226 -5.05 -5.95 39.37
N THR A 227 -5.16 -4.83 38.63
CA THR A 227 -5.59 -4.82 37.23
C THR A 227 -4.64 -5.63 36.35
N VAL A 228 -5.19 -6.42 35.43
CA VAL A 228 -4.42 -7.18 34.43
C VAL A 228 -4.67 -6.62 33.04
N ALA A 229 -3.63 -6.36 32.27
CA ALA A 229 -3.77 -5.99 30.87
C ALA A 229 -3.18 -7.08 29.96
N HIS A 230 -3.89 -7.38 28.87
CA HIS A 230 -3.43 -8.22 27.78
C HIS A 230 -3.29 -7.37 26.52
N VAL A 231 -2.13 -7.44 25.87
CA VAL A 231 -1.83 -6.72 24.63
C VAL A 231 -1.40 -7.73 23.57
N GLU A 232 -2.15 -7.76 22.48
CA GLU A 232 -1.87 -8.53 21.27
C GLU A 232 -1.37 -7.59 20.18
N LEU A 233 -0.12 -7.78 19.75
CA LEU A 233 0.52 -7.02 18.68
C LEU A 233 0.89 -7.98 17.55
N SER A 234 0.53 -7.63 16.31
CA SER A 234 0.82 -8.50 15.17
C SER A 234 0.84 -7.73 13.85
N TRP A 235 1.88 -7.97 13.05
CA TRP A 235 1.91 -7.60 11.63
C TRP A 235 1.33 -8.69 10.72
N LEU A 236 0.73 -9.75 11.30
CA LEU A 236 0.26 -10.95 10.61
C LEU A 236 -1.21 -11.27 10.87
N ALA A 237 -2.06 -10.24 10.98
CA ALA A 237 -3.50 -10.45 11.06
C ALA A 237 -4.21 -10.22 9.70
N PRO A 238 -5.17 -11.08 9.32
CA PRO A 238 -5.86 -10.98 8.02
C PRO A 238 -6.76 -9.74 7.88
N SER A 239 -7.04 -9.03 8.98
CA SER A 239 -7.85 -7.82 9.02
C SER A 239 -7.25 -6.83 10.03
N LYS A 240 -7.25 -5.53 9.69
CA LYS A 240 -6.89 -4.44 10.61
C LYS A 240 -7.89 -4.41 11.77
N LEU A 241 -7.41 -4.68 12.98
CA LEU A 241 -8.16 -4.63 14.22
C LEU A 241 -7.39 -3.75 15.20
N ARG A 242 -8.04 -2.67 15.67
CA ARG A 242 -7.53 -1.76 16.70
C ARG A 242 -8.61 -1.59 17.75
N ARG A 243 -8.71 -2.57 18.64
CA ARG A 243 -9.81 -2.67 19.60
C ARG A 243 -9.28 -2.92 20.99
N THR A 244 -9.78 -2.14 21.95
CA THR A 244 -9.50 -2.31 23.37
C THR A 244 -10.79 -2.50 24.14
N ALA A 245 -10.86 -3.54 24.96
CA ALA A 245 -11.94 -3.77 25.91
C ALA A 245 -11.45 -3.46 27.33
N ILE A 246 -12.18 -2.64 28.07
CA ILE A 246 -11.90 -2.28 29.46
C ILE A 246 -13.09 -2.80 30.28
N VAL A 247 -12.82 -3.65 31.26
CA VAL A 247 -13.85 -4.25 32.10
C VAL A 247 -13.65 -3.79 33.52
N GLY A 248 -14.58 -2.95 33.99
CA GLY A 248 -14.66 -2.53 35.38
C GLY A 248 -15.79 -3.22 36.15
N SER A 249 -15.79 -3.05 37.47
CA SER A 249 -16.80 -3.62 38.38
C SER A 249 -18.20 -3.05 38.13
N GLU A 250 -18.28 -1.80 37.68
CA GLU A 250 -19.54 -1.12 37.41
C GLU A 250 -19.92 -1.16 35.92
N LYS A 251 -19.02 -0.70 35.05
CA LYS A 251 -19.30 -0.57 33.62
C LYS A 251 -18.15 -1.10 32.79
N MET A 252 -18.43 -1.43 31.55
CA MET A 252 -17.45 -1.89 30.57
C MET A 252 -17.37 -0.93 29.40
N VAL A 253 -16.20 -0.83 28.77
CA VAL A 253 -15.97 0.01 27.60
C VAL A 253 -15.36 -0.82 26.48
N VAL A 254 -15.84 -0.62 25.26
CA VAL A 254 -15.16 -1.05 24.04
C VAL A 254 -14.72 0.19 23.29
N TYR A 255 -13.40 0.35 23.16
CA TYR A 255 -12.76 1.30 22.26
C TYR A 255 -12.42 0.60 20.95
N ASP A 256 -12.85 1.15 19.82
CA ASP A 256 -12.53 0.68 18.47
C ASP A 256 -12.12 1.86 17.60
N ASP A 257 -10.82 1.96 17.34
CA ASP A 257 -10.21 3.07 16.58
C ASP A 257 -10.57 3.03 15.09
N THR A 258 -11.18 1.93 14.61
CA THR A 258 -11.59 1.77 13.21
C THR A 258 -13.09 2.05 12.98
N SER A 259 -13.82 2.37 14.05
CA SER A 259 -15.28 2.55 14.04
C SER A 259 -15.66 4.04 14.13
N ASN A 260 -16.74 4.41 13.44
CA ASN A 260 -17.38 5.73 13.61
C ASN A 260 -18.03 5.89 15.00
N GLU A 261 -18.34 4.77 15.66
CA GLU A 261 -18.74 4.69 17.07
C GLU A 261 -17.54 4.17 17.87
N SER A 262 -16.52 5.02 18.02
CA SER A 262 -15.23 4.60 18.54
C SER A 262 -15.27 4.21 20.02
N VAL A 263 -16.21 4.72 20.81
CA VAL A 263 -16.39 4.36 22.22
C VAL A 263 -17.80 3.84 22.46
N ARG A 264 -17.92 2.65 23.02
CA ARG A 264 -19.20 2.08 23.48
C ARG A 264 -19.11 1.71 24.95
N ILE A 265 -20.01 2.25 25.75
CA ILE A 265 -20.11 2.02 27.19
C ILE A 265 -21.26 1.04 27.43
N PHE A 266 -21.00 -0.01 28.21
CA PHE A 266 -21.96 -1.03 28.57
C PHE A 266 -22.20 -0.92 30.09
N ASP A 267 -23.43 -0.60 30.48
CA ASP A 267 -23.86 -0.67 31.89
C ASP A 267 -24.17 -2.13 32.26
N ALA A 268 -23.14 -2.98 32.20
CA ALA A 268 -23.25 -4.40 32.44
C ALA A 268 -22.16 -4.84 33.42
N GLY A 269 -22.50 -5.78 34.29
CA GLY A 269 -21.59 -6.28 35.32
C GLY A 269 -22.17 -7.49 36.06
N ALA A 270 -21.36 -8.10 36.92
CA ALA A 270 -21.79 -9.17 37.80
C ALA A 270 -21.41 -8.80 39.24
N SER A 271 -22.35 -8.92 40.16
CA SER A 271 -22.11 -8.64 41.58
C SER A 271 -22.73 -9.72 42.46
N ILE A 272 -22.14 -9.87 43.65
CA ILE A 272 -22.71 -10.67 44.72
C ILE A 272 -23.32 -9.66 45.70
N PRO A 273 -24.66 -9.52 45.78
CA PRO A 273 -25.27 -8.60 46.71
C PRO A 273 -24.98 -9.02 48.16
N ASP A 274 -24.92 -8.03 49.06
CA ASP A 274 -24.82 -8.31 50.50
C ASP A 274 -26.06 -9.11 50.95
N PRO A 275 -25.90 -10.29 51.56
CA PRO A 275 -27.01 -11.13 51.91
C PRO A 275 -27.84 -10.49 53.03
N GLU A 276 -29.11 -10.18 52.76
CA GLU A 276 -30.04 -9.67 53.79
C GLU A 276 -30.32 -10.72 54.89
N THR A 277 -30.06 -12.00 54.60
CA THR A 277 -30.15 -13.11 55.57
C THR A 277 -29.01 -14.13 55.38
N PHE A 278 -28.60 -14.77 56.46
CA PHE A 278 -27.50 -15.75 56.50
C PHE A 278 -27.86 -17.00 55.67
N GLY A 279 -27.65 -16.96 54.35
CA GLY A 279 -27.92 -18.11 53.46
C GLY A 279 -28.08 -17.84 51.96
N GLU A 280 -28.20 -16.59 51.49
CA GLU A 280 -28.42 -16.31 50.07
C GLU A 280 -27.23 -15.61 49.40
N TYR A 281 -26.24 -16.40 48.97
CA TYR A 281 -25.28 -15.95 47.97
C TYR A 281 -25.82 -16.30 46.58
N GLN A 282 -26.51 -15.36 45.92
CA GLN A 282 -26.91 -15.51 44.52
C GLN A 282 -26.11 -14.54 43.64
N LEU A 283 -25.46 -15.08 42.60
CA LEU A 283 -24.75 -14.29 41.61
C LEU A 283 -25.77 -13.48 40.79
N SER A 284 -25.71 -12.16 40.86
CA SER A 284 -26.59 -11.25 40.11
C SER A 284 -25.87 -10.71 38.88
N TYR A 285 -26.52 -10.75 37.73
CA TYR A 285 -26.03 -10.18 36.48
C TYR A 285 -26.81 -8.89 36.15
N ARG A 286 -26.11 -7.77 36.05
CA ARG A 286 -26.66 -6.51 35.54
C ARG A 286 -26.46 -6.45 34.02
N THR A 287 -27.54 -6.24 33.28
CA THR A 287 -27.51 -5.99 31.83
C THR A 287 -28.32 -4.72 31.55
N GLY A 288 -27.66 -3.57 31.62
CA GLY A 288 -28.23 -2.25 31.42
C GLY A 288 -28.03 -1.71 30.01
N GLU A 289 -28.06 -0.39 29.87
CA GLU A 289 -27.99 0.31 28.59
C GLU A 289 -26.60 0.23 27.94
N ILE A 290 -26.59 0.31 26.60
CA ILE A 290 -25.39 0.52 25.81
C ILE A 290 -25.43 1.96 25.28
N VAL A 291 -24.41 2.75 25.60
CA VAL A 291 -24.33 4.16 25.21
C VAL A 291 -23.07 4.39 24.40
N SER A 292 -23.22 4.97 23.21
CA SER A 292 -22.11 5.49 22.41
C SER A 292 -22.07 7.01 22.56
N PRO A 293 -21.19 7.57 23.41
CA PRO A 293 -21.10 9.01 23.57
C PRO A 293 -20.64 9.66 22.27
N ARG A 294 -21.17 10.85 21.98
CA ARG A 294 -20.65 11.67 20.89
C ARG A 294 -19.29 12.20 21.31
N VAL A 295 -18.24 11.78 20.60
CA VAL A 295 -16.88 12.27 20.78
C VAL A 295 -16.61 13.33 19.70
N GLU A 296 -16.03 14.47 20.10
CA GLU A 296 -15.67 15.53 19.15
C GLU A 296 -14.55 15.06 18.22
N ALA A 297 -14.67 15.37 16.93
CA ALA A 297 -13.67 15.04 15.92
C ALA A 297 -12.63 16.15 15.87
N THR A 298 -11.65 16.08 16.78
CA THR A 298 -10.48 16.96 16.79
C THR A 298 -9.26 16.13 16.42
N GLU A 299 -8.40 16.67 15.55
CA GLU A 299 -7.17 16.00 15.15
C GLU A 299 -6.20 15.89 16.34
N PRO A 300 -5.81 14.68 16.78
CA PRO A 300 -4.98 14.51 17.98
C PRO A 300 -3.59 15.15 17.88
N LEU A 301 -2.96 15.11 16.69
CA LEU A 301 -1.63 15.70 16.48
C LEU A 301 -1.64 17.23 16.65
N SER A 302 -2.73 17.89 16.29
CA SER A 302 -2.88 19.34 16.51
C SER A 302 -2.90 19.71 18.00
N LEU A 303 -3.51 18.85 18.83
CA LEU A 303 -3.57 19.01 20.28
C LEU A 303 -2.23 18.69 20.93
N GLU A 304 -1.51 17.68 20.44
CA GLU A 304 -0.16 17.31 20.87
C GLU A 304 0.83 18.46 20.65
N VAL A 305 0.86 19.01 19.43
CA VAL A 305 1.70 20.18 19.10
C VAL A 305 1.33 21.38 19.99
N ALA A 306 0.04 21.62 20.24
CA ALA A 306 -0.38 22.71 21.11
C ALA A 306 0.08 22.52 22.57
N ASP A 307 0.11 21.28 23.08
CA ASP A 307 0.60 20.97 24.42
C ASP A 307 2.10 21.25 24.55
N PHE A 308 2.89 20.87 23.54
CA PHE A 308 4.31 21.20 23.46
C PHE A 308 4.56 22.71 23.55
N GLY A 309 3.80 23.50 22.77
CA GLY A 309 3.94 24.95 22.75
C GLY A 309 3.57 25.62 24.07
N LYS A 310 2.50 25.15 24.73
CA LYS A 310 2.09 25.64 26.04
C LYS A 310 3.10 25.29 27.12
N ALA A 311 3.67 24.08 27.10
CA ALA A 311 4.71 23.71 28.05
C ALA A 311 5.93 24.64 27.95
N ILE A 312 6.31 25.05 26.74
CA ILE A 312 7.42 25.99 26.52
C ILE A 312 7.07 27.42 27.00
N LEU A 313 5.90 27.95 26.62
CA LEU A 313 5.54 29.36 26.90
C LEU A 313 5.03 29.59 28.31
N GLU A 314 4.29 28.64 28.87
CA GLU A 314 3.52 28.77 30.10
C GLU A 314 4.07 27.89 31.24
N GLY A 315 4.96 26.93 30.93
CA GLY A 315 5.47 25.98 31.91
C GLY A 315 4.42 24.96 32.37
N THR A 316 3.41 24.68 31.54
CA THR A 316 2.37 23.70 31.85
C THR A 316 2.93 22.27 31.82
N PRO A 317 2.49 21.38 32.74
CA PRO A 317 2.86 19.97 32.68
C PRO A 317 2.36 19.31 31.38
N LEU A 318 3.22 18.54 30.73
CA LEU A 318 2.90 17.79 29.51
C LEU A 318 2.07 16.54 29.83
N VAL A 319 1.11 16.23 28.95
CA VAL A 319 0.42 14.92 28.96
C VAL A 319 1.40 13.82 28.54
N SER A 320 2.12 14.02 27.44
CA SER A 320 3.19 13.13 26.98
C SER A 320 4.55 13.62 27.51
N SER A 321 4.81 13.42 28.80
CA SER A 321 6.09 13.85 29.40
C SER A 321 7.22 12.85 29.16
N ALA A 322 8.48 13.28 29.31
CA ALA A 322 9.64 12.38 29.25
C ALA A 322 9.55 11.22 30.27
N ALA A 323 8.89 11.42 31.41
CA ALA A 323 8.60 10.35 32.37
C ALA A 323 7.67 9.27 31.80
N VAL A 324 6.63 9.67 31.05
CA VAL A 324 5.77 8.72 30.33
C VAL A 324 6.58 8.00 29.25
N GLY A 325 7.45 8.71 28.53
CA GLY A 325 8.36 8.09 27.55
C GLY A 325 9.29 7.04 28.17
N LEU A 326 9.86 7.33 29.35
CA LEU A 326 10.70 6.41 30.11
C LEU A 326 9.93 5.15 30.52
N ASP A 327 8.72 5.34 31.04
CA ASP A 327 7.83 4.27 31.47
C ASP A 327 7.47 3.32 30.31
N VAL A 328 7.20 3.89 29.12
CA VAL A 328 6.94 3.14 27.89
C VAL A 328 8.17 2.33 27.47
N VAL A 329 9.36 2.94 27.41
CA VAL A 329 10.59 2.24 27.01
C VAL A 329 10.96 1.14 28.01
N ARG A 330 10.83 1.39 29.32
CA ARG A 330 11.04 0.36 30.36
C ARG A 330 10.09 -0.82 30.24
N THR A 331 8.84 -0.57 29.84
CA THR A 331 7.86 -1.62 29.59
C THR A 331 8.27 -2.46 28.39
N ILE A 332 8.72 -1.83 27.30
CA ILE A 332 9.24 -2.53 26.11
C ILE A 332 10.49 -3.36 26.45
N GLU A 333 11.46 -2.80 27.18
CA GLU A 333 12.65 -3.54 27.61
C GLU A 333 12.29 -4.72 28.54
N ALA A 334 11.27 -4.59 29.37
CA ALA A 334 10.80 -5.70 30.20
C ALA A 334 10.14 -6.82 29.37
N VAL A 335 9.43 -6.46 28.28
CA VAL A 335 8.94 -7.43 27.30
C VAL A 335 10.13 -8.17 26.66
N ASP A 336 11.14 -7.47 26.19
CA ASP A 336 12.34 -8.09 25.59
C ASP A 336 13.08 -9.01 26.57
N ARG A 337 13.23 -8.61 27.83
CA ARG A 337 13.79 -9.48 28.88
C ARG A 337 12.95 -10.74 29.09
N SER A 338 11.63 -10.61 29.16
CA SER A 338 10.72 -11.75 29.28
C SER A 338 10.89 -12.71 28.10
N LEU A 339 10.96 -12.19 26.87
CA LEU A 339 11.17 -13.00 25.67
C LEU A 339 12.53 -13.70 25.67
N ALA A 340 13.60 -13.01 26.07
CA ALA A 340 14.94 -13.60 26.19
C ALA A 340 15.00 -14.73 27.23
N GLU A 341 14.18 -14.66 28.28
CA GLU A 341 14.06 -15.67 29.32
C GLU A 341 12.99 -16.75 29.03
N GLY A 342 12.45 -16.80 27.80
CA GLY A 342 11.49 -17.83 27.38
C GLY A 342 10.06 -17.58 27.85
N GLY A 343 9.69 -16.32 28.07
CA GLY A 343 8.36 -15.86 28.46
C GLY A 343 8.09 -15.88 29.97
N THR A 344 9.14 -15.91 30.79
CA THR A 344 9.04 -15.79 32.25
C THR A 344 8.51 -14.42 32.65
N THR A 345 7.86 -14.36 33.82
CA THR A 345 7.44 -13.09 34.39
C THR A 345 8.65 -12.29 34.89
N VAL A 346 8.81 -11.08 34.36
CA VAL A 346 9.84 -10.12 34.74
C VAL A 346 9.20 -9.01 35.56
N ALA A 347 9.78 -8.71 36.73
CA ALA A 347 9.36 -7.57 37.54
C ALA A 347 9.92 -6.26 36.96
N LEU A 348 9.10 -5.20 36.91
CA LEU A 348 9.62 -3.84 36.78
C LEU A 348 9.84 -3.30 38.20
N GLY A 349 11.02 -2.71 38.42
CA GLY A 349 11.35 -2.11 39.72
C GLY A 349 10.31 -1.08 40.16
N ALA A 350 10.10 -0.96 41.48
CA ALA A 350 9.18 0.02 42.05
C ALA A 350 9.56 1.45 41.60
N ARG A 351 8.53 2.31 41.42
CA ARG A 351 8.60 3.75 41.10
C ARG A 351 9.96 4.38 41.45
N VAL A 352 10.73 4.82 40.46
CA VAL A 352 11.85 5.72 40.71
C VAL A 352 11.26 7.08 41.04
N SER A 353 11.24 7.41 42.33
CA SER A 353 10.88 8.76 42.80
C SER A 353 11.87 9.78 42.23
N GLN A 354 11.38 10.90 41.69
CA GLN A 354 12.16 12.05 41.16
C GLN A 354 13.54 12.32 41.84
N PRO A 355 13.66 12.35 43.18
CA PRO A 355 14.95 12.61 43.83
C PRO A 355 16.07 11.58 43.57
N HIS A 356 15.75 10.32 43.23
CA HIS A 356 16.78 9.33 42.88
C HIS A 356 17.29 9.49 41.44
N LEU A 357 16.48 10.05 40.55
CA LEU A 357 16.92 10.41 39.20
C LEU A 357 18.02 11.47 39.29
N GLU A 358 17.82 12.50 40.14
CA GLU A 358 18.78 13.60 40.32
C GLU A 358 20.19 13.15 40.76
N GLU A 359 20.32 12.13 41.61
CA GLU A 359 21.64 11.61 42.04
C GLU A 359 22.36 10.81 40.95
N GLU A 360 21.63 9.97 40.21
CA GLU A 360 22.17 9.18 39.09
C GLU A 360 22.58 10.07 37.90
N LEU A 361 21.80 11.13 37.68
CA LEU A 361 22.06 12.22 36.75
C LEU A 361 23.40 12.93 36.98
N HIS A 362 23.65 13.38 38.21
CA HIS A 362 24.81 14.20 38.52
C HIS A 362 26.12 13.41 38.36
N SER A 363 26.09 12.08 38.53
CA SER A 363 27.26 11.22 38.34
C SER A 363 27.70 11.09 36.87
N ARG A 364 26.77 11.16 35.90
CA ARG A 364 27.09 10.91 34.47
C ARG A 364 27.46 12.19 33.70
N ILE A 365 27.01 13.35 34.17
CA ILE A 365 27.32 14.67 33.57
C ILE A 365 28.83 15.01 33.62
N ASP A 366 29.57 14.45 34.58
CA ASP A 366 31.00 14.73 34.74
C ASP A 366 31.91 13.93 33.78
N GLU A 367 31.43 12.82 33.21
CA GLU A 367 32.22 11.97 32.30
C GLU A 367 32.17 12.43 30.83
N PHE A 368 31.10 13.13 30.41
CA PHE A 368 30.83 13.43 28.99
C PHE A 368 31.65 14.61 28.40
N LYS A 369 32.33 15.42 29.22
CA LYS A 369 33.03 16.65 28.77
C LYS A 369 34.37 16.43 28.08
N ALA A 370 34.74 15.21 27.73
CA ALA A 370 36.00 14.89 27.07
C ALA A 370 35.75 14.08 25.78
N GLU A 371 36.28 14.59 24.65
CA GLU A 371 36.45 13.92 23.35
C GLU A 371 35.35 14.13 22.28
N ASN A 372 35.58 15.01 21.28
CA ASN A 372 35.99 14.60 19.92
C ASN A 372 36.00 15.74 18.87
N VAL A 373 36.94 15.63 17.91
CA VAL A 373 37.19 16.50 16.74
C VAL A 373 37.26 15.64 15.45
N THR A 374 36.77 16.20 14.33
CA THR A 374 36.57 15.68 12.95
C THR A 374 37.86 15.50 12.08
N PRO A 375 37.85 14.83 10.88
CA PRO A 375 37.58 15.49 9.55
C PRO A 375 37.04 14.61 8.36
N ALA A 376 36.73 15.27 7.21
CA ALA A 376 36.01 14.84 5.96
C ALA A 376 36.86 14.36 4.74
N PRO A 377 36.24 14.00 3.57
CA PRO A 377 36.80 14.41 2.24
C PRO A 377 35.82 14.72 1.05
N ARG A 378 36.46 15.12 -0.08
CA ARG A 378 36.15 15.89 -1.34
C ARG A 378 35.37 15.24 -2.54
N ALA A 379 35.09 16.11 -3.54
CA ALA A 379 34.26 16.02 -4.78
C ALA A 379 34.94 15.56 -6.13
N LEU A 380 34.13 15.38 -7.20
CA LEU A 380 34.51 15.37 -8.66
C LEU A 380 33.35 15.84 -9.60
N THR A 381 33.71 16.38 -10.79
CA THR A 381 32.85 16.87 -11.91
C THR A 381 33.35 16.38 -13.30
N GLU A 382 32.47 16.21 -14.32
CA GLU A 382 32.49 16.86 -15.67
C GLU A 382 31.62 16.16 -16.78
N ASN A 383 30.60 16.90 -17.25
CA ASN A 383 29.93 17.01 -18.57
C ASN A 383 29.63 15.82 -19.52
N GLY A 384 28.35 15.44 -19.55
CA GLY A 384 27.58 15.03 -20.74
C GLY A 384 26.11 15.38 -20.45
N GLU A 385 25.41 16.12 -21.33
CA GLU A 385 24.01 16.49 -21.08
C GLU A 385 23.15 15.23 -21.01
N THR A 386 22.59 14.99 -19.83
CA THR A 386 21.65 13.92 -19.51
C THR A 386 20.30 14.18 -20.16
N ILE A 387 19.61 13.13 -20.60
CA ILE A 387 18.22 13.22 -21.07
C ILE A 387 17.19 13.26 -19.92
N GLY A 388 17.66 13.35 -18.67
CA GLY A 388 16.80 13.25 -17.49
C GLY A 388 16.48 11.80 -17.15
N THR A 389 15.22 11.52 -16.88
CA THR A 389 14.70 10.18 -16.61
C THR A 389 14.36 9.45 -17.91
N ALA A 390 14.99 8.31 -18.17
CA ALA A 390 14.59 7.45 -19.27
C ALA A 390 13.44 6.52 -18.84
N ILE A 391 12.32 6.58 -19.57
CA ILE A 391 11.20 5.67 -19.38
C ILE A 391 11.26 4.59 -20.47
N LEU A 392 11.37 3.33 -20.05
CA LEU A 392 11.50 2.19 -20.97
C LEU A 392 10.13 1.49 -21.11
N GLY A 393 9.51 1.68 -22.28
CA GLY A 393 8.18 1.22 -22.67
C GLY A 393 7.12 2.33 -22.64
N ALA A 394 6.24 2.37 -23.65
CA ALA A 394 5.12 3.31 -23.77
C ALA A 394 3.76 2.62 -23.60
N GLY A 395 3.69 1.62 -22.72
CA GLY A 395 2.42 1.04 -22.25
C GLY A 395 1.77 1.90 -21.15
N PRO A 396 0.67 1.42 -20.53
CA PRO A 396 -0.01 2.11 -19.44
C PRO A 396 0.93 2.64 -18.35
N ALA A 397 1.84 1.79 -17.87
CA ALA A 397 2.81 2.16 -16.85
C ALA A 397 3.77 3.26 -17.32
N GLY A 398 4.43 3.08 -18.47
CA GLY A 398 5.41 4.06 -18.94
C GLY A 398 4.80 5.42 -19.31
N LEU A 399 3.62 5.43 -19.93
CA LEU A 399 2.92 6.68 -20.23
C LEU A 399 2.40 7.38 -18.97
N THR A 400 2.01 6.62 -17.94
CA THR A 400 1.73 7.21 -16.63
C THR A 400 2.99 7.76 -15.98
N ALA A 401 4.13 7.08 -16.07
CA ALA A 401 5.41 7.62 -15.61
C ALA A 401 5.75 8.94 -16.32
N ALA A 402 5.50 9.04 -17.63
CA ALA A 402 5.70 10.26 -18.41
C ALA A 402 4.77 11.39 -17.97
N TYR A 403 3.48 11.07 -17.74
CA TYR A 403 2.51 12.00 -17.16
C TYR A 403 2.97 12.50 -15.77
N THR A 404 3.45 11.60 -14.91
CA THR A 404 3.97 11.96 -13.58
C THR A 404 5.23 12.84 -13.68
N LEU A 405 6.16 12.55 -14.59
CA LEU A 405 7.33 13.41 -14.86
C LEU A 405 6.93 14.80 -15.33
N ALA A 406 6.01 14.87 -16.30
CA ALA A 406 5.48 16.12 -16.84
C ALA A 406 4.83 16.96 -15.74
N ARG A 407 3.97 16.35 -14.90
CA ARG A 407 3.33 17.01 -13.75
C ARG A 407 4.33 17.47 -12.69
N ARG A 408 5.47 16.79 -12.56
CA ARG A 408 6.58 17.20 -11.68
C ARG A 408 7.54 18.20 -12.33
N GLY A 409 7.36 18.55 -13.61
CA GLY A 409 8.24 19.47 -14.34
C GLY A 409 9.68 18.95 -14.48
N ARG A 410 9.86 17.62 -14.55
CA ARG A 410 11.18 16.99 -14.58
C ARG A 410 11.49 16.44 -15.98
N PRO A 411 12.71 16.60 -16.49
CA PRO A 411 13.06 16.17 -17.83
C PRO A 411 13.08 14.65 -17.94
N GLY A 412 12.74 14.15 -19.10
CA GLY A 412 12.79 12.73 -19.41
C GLY A 412 12.36 12.44 -20.83
N ALA A 413 12.43 11.18 -21.23
CA ALA A 413 11.97 10.71 -22.53
C ALA A 413 11.44 9.28 -22.43
N VAL A 414 10.41 8.97 -23.20
CA VAL A 414 9.85 7.61 -23.31
C VAL A 414 10.42 6.93 -24.53
N PHE A 415 10.84 5.68 -24.39
CA PHE A 415 11.38 4.86 -25.46
C PHE A 415 10.58 3.57 -25.61
N GLU A 416 9.97 3.37 -26.78
CA GLU A 416 9.14 2.22 -27.12
C GLU A 416 9.71 1.48 -28.32
N ALA A 417 9.78 0.15 -28.20
CA ALA A 417 10.27 -0.72 -29.26
C ALA A 417 9.26 -0.88 -30.41
N ASP A 418 7.96 -0.80 -30.11
CA ASP A 418 6.87 -0.88 -31.07
C ASP A 418 6.68 0.44 -31.84
N GLY A 419 5.93 0.38 -32.94
CA GLY A 419 5.54 1.54 -33.74
C GLY A 419 4.31 2.29 -33.23
N THR A 420 3.76 1.90 -32.10
CA THR A 420 2.53 2.46 -31.49
C THR A 420 2.63 2.41 -29.97
N VAL A 421 1.97 3.34 -29.27
CA VAL A 421 1.87 3.33 -27.80
C VAL A 421 0.76 2.39 -27.30
N GLY A 422 0.67 2.25 -25.97
CA GLY A 422 -0.38 1.47 -25.29
C GLY A 422 0.02 0.04 -24.94
N GLY A 423 1.16 -0.47 -25.43
CA GLY A 423 1.65 -1.81 -25.12
C GLY A 423 0.59 -2.89 -25.37
N ILE A 424 0.31 -3.74 -24.38
CA ILE A 424 -0.77 -4.75 -24.47
C ILE A 424 -2.19 -4.17 -24.29
N ALA A 425 -2.32 -2.89 -23.94
CA ALA A 425 -3.60 -2.18 -23.82
C ALA A 425 -3.90 -1.29 -25.05
N LYS A 426 -3.22 -1.52 -26.17
CA LYS A 426 -3.50 -0.79 -27.41
C LYS A 426 -4.72 -1.35 -28.16
N THR A 427 -5.25 -0.52 -29.04
CA THR A 427 -6.30 -0.89 -30.00
C THR A 427 -5.67 -1.10 -31.37
N ILE A 428 -6.00 -2.21 -32.03
CA ILE A 428 -5.62 -2.45 -33.43
C ILE A 428 -6.76 -1.99 -34.33
N GLU A 429 -6.40 -1.35 -35.44
CA GLU A 429 -7.34 -1.00 -36.50
C GLU A 429 -7.08 -1.88 -37.74
N PHE A 430 -8.13 -2.49 -38.27
CA PHE A 430 -8.09 -3.29 -39.48
C PHE A 430 -9.37 -3.05 -40.30
N ASP A 431 -9.21 -2.58 -41.54
CA ASP A 431 -10.32 -2.24 -42.43
C ASP A 431 -11.42 -1.41 -41.73
N GLY A 432 -11.06 -0.37 -40.98
CA GLY A 432 -12.02 0.49 -40.26
C GLY A 432 -12.79 -0.20 -39.10
N TYR A 433 -12.44 -1.43 -38.74
CA TYR A 433 -12.80 -2.06 -37.47
C TYR A 433 -11.68 -1.87 -36.47
N ARG A 434 -12.05 -1.72 -35.20
CA ARG A 434 -11.13 -1.63 -34.08
C ARG A 434 -11.34 -2.79 -33.12
N PHE A 435 -10.26 -3.31 -32.58
CA PHE A 435 -10.30 -4.37 -31.58
C PHE A 435 -9.10 -4.30 -30.64
N ASP A 436 -9.35 -4.64 -29.39
CA ASP A 436 -8.37 -4.58 -28.31
C ASP A 436 -7.56 -5.87 -28.26
N LEU A 437 -6.36 -5.84 -27.69
CA LEU A 437 -5.56 -7.03 -27.42
C LEU A 437 -6.08 -7.81 -26.18
N GLY A 438 -7.35 -8.18 -26.21
CA GLY A 438 -8.14 -8.75 -25.11
C GLY A 438 -9.11 -7.74 -24.48
N GLY A 439 -9.91 -8.17 -23.50
CA GLY A 439 -10.95 -7.32 -22.90
C GLY A 439 -10.42 -6.33 -21.87
N HIS A 440 -10.44 -5.03 -22.20
CA HIS A 440 -9.91 -3.95 -21.36
C HIS A 440 -11.03 -3.05 -20.81
N ARG A 441 -11.58 -3.42 -19.65
CA ARG A 441 -12.51 -2.54 -18.92
C ARG A 441 -11.74 -1.50 -18.10
N PHE A 442 -12.24 -0.26 -18.08
CA PHE A 442 -11.75 0.77 -17.17
C PHE A 442 -12.66 0.80 -15.94
N PHE A 443 -12.05 0.42 -14.83
CA PHE A 443 -12.64 0.43 -13.51
C PHE A 443 -11.49 0.44 -12.51
N SER A 444 -11.48 1.42 -11.63
CA SER A 444 -10.52 1.56 -10.56
C SER A 444 -11.24 1.88 -9.25
N LYS A 445 -10.68 1.38 -8.15
CA LYS A 445 -11.04 1.84 -6.80
C LYS A 445 -10.24 3.09 -6.39
N LEU A 446 -9.17 3.42 -7.12
CA LEU A 446 -8.37 4.61 -6.94
C LEU A 446 -9.06 5.76 -7.67
N GLU A 447 -9.67 6.68 -6.92
CA GLU A 447 -10.32 7.88 -7.48
C GLU A 447 -9.36 8.69 -8.36
N GLN A 448 -8.07 8.68 -8.01
CA GLN A 448 -7.03 9.41 -8.70
C GLN A 448 -6.76 8.86 -10.10
N VAL A 449 -6.77 7.54 -10.26
CA VAL A 449 -6.67 6.90 -11.57
C VAL A 449 -7.91 7.21 -12.42
N GLU A 450 -9.10 7.20 -11.82
CA GLU A 450 -10.33 7.59 -12.52
C GLU A 450 -10.28 9.05 -12.99
N ARG A 451 -9.82 9.98 -12.14
CA ARG A 451 -9.65 11.40 -12.52
C ARG A 451 -8.67 11.57 -13.68
N MET A 452 -7.55 10.85 -13.67
CA MET A 452 -6.58 10.82 -14.76
C MET A 452 -7.23 10.38 -16.08
N TRP A 453 -8.04 9.32 -16.06
CA TRP A 453 -8.78 8.87 -17.25
C TRP A 453 -9.84 9.86 -17.72
N GLU A 454 -10.57 10.47 -16.78
CA GLU A 454 -11.56 11.51 -17.08
C GLU A 454 -10.92 12.76 -17.69
N GLU A 455 -9.75 13.17 -17.19
CA GLU A 455 -8.98 14.31 -17.72
C GLU A 455 -8.61 14.09 -19.19
N MET A 456 -8.17 12.88 -19.55
CA MET A 456 -7.68 12.59 -20.90
C MET A 456 -8.78 12.54 -21.96
N LEU A 457 -9.96 11.99 -21.63
CA LEU A 457 -10.99 11.70 -22.64
C LEU A 457 -12.32 12.42 -22.44
N GLY A 458 -12.61 12.91 -21.23
CA GLY A 458 -13.86 13.62 -20.93
C GLY A 458 -15.11 12.89 -21.44
N THR A 459 -15.81 13.50 -22.40
CA THR A 459 -17.05 12.95 -22.98
C THR A 459 -16.84 11.72 -23.86
N GLU A 460 -15.62 11.47 -24.34
CA GLU A 460 -15.27 10.28 -25.13
C GLU A 460 -15.10 9.03 -24.24
N PHE A 461 -15.18 9.18 -22.91
CA PHE A 461 -15.11 8.10 -21.93
C PHE A 461 -16.50 7.58 -21.54
N LEU A 462 -17.00 6.64 -22.33
CA LEU A 462 -18.37 6.15 -22.28
C LEU A 462 -18.62 5.28 -21.04
N LYS A 463 -19.84 5.33 -20.50
CA LYS A 463 -20.33 4.33 -19.53
C LYS A 463 -20.98 3.18 -20.29
N ARG A 464 -20.64 1.93 -19.95
CA ARG A 464 -21.15 0.72 -20.59
C ARG A 464 -21.73 -0.24 -19.54
N PRO A 465 -22.90 -0.86 -19.83
CA PRO A 465 -23.42 -1.92 -18.98
C PRO A 465 -22.46 -3.11 -19.05
N ARG A 466 -22.29 -3.79 -17.91
CA ARG A 466 -21.47 -4.99 -17.84
C ARG A 466 -22.33 -6.23 -18.00
N LEU A 467 -22.12 -6.95 -19.10
CA LEU A 467 -22.65 -8.30 -19.29
C LEU A 467 -21.52 -9.26 -19.65
N SER A 468 -21.29 -10.23 -18.77
CA SER A 468 -20.31 -11.30 -18.97
C SER A 468 -20.87 -12.62 -18.47
N ARG A 469 -20.71 -13.68 -19.26
CA ARG A 469 -21.19 -15.03 -18.93
C ARG A 469 -20.12 -16.09 -19.18
N ILE A 470 -20.33 -17.28 -18.62
CA ILE A 470 -19.54 -18.48 -18.89
C ILE A 470 -20.34 -19.38 -19.84
N TYR A 471 -19.71 -19.89 -20.89
CA TYR A 471 -20.28 -20.92 -21.76
C TYR A 471 -19.70 -22.29 -21.40
N TYR A 472 -20.56 -23.25 -21.08
CA TYR A 472 -20.20 -24.63 -20.77
C TYR A 472 -21.32 -25.59 -21.19
N ASP A 473 -20.99 -26.61 -21.99
CA ASP A 473 -21.90 -27.70 -22.39
C ASP A 473 -23.24 -27.22 -22.96
N GLY A 474 -23.17 -26.32 -23.97
CA GLY A 474 -24.36 -25.77 -24.63
C GLY A 474 -25.14 -24.75 -23.80
N LYS A 475 -24.66 -24.38 -22.60
CA LYS A 475 -25.38 -23.52 -21.66
C LYS A 475 -24.54 -22.33 -21.23
N TYR A 476 -25.22 -21.20 -21.05
CA TYR A 476 -24.64 -20.00 -20.46
C TYR A 476 -24.80 -20.04 -18.94
N PHE A 477 -23.84 -19.52 -18.18
CA PHE A 477 -23.92 -19.33 -16.75
C PHE A 477 -23.54 -17.89 -16.42
N ASP A 478 -24.15 -17.31 -15.40
CA ASP A 478 -23.81 -15.96 -14.95
C ASP A 478 -22.39 -15.92 -14.37
N TYR A 479 -21.70 -14.79 -14.55
CA TYR A 479 -20.38 -14.57 -13.97
C TYR A 479 -20.41 -13.44 -12.91
N PRO A 480 -20.02 -13.72 -11.65
CA PRO A 480 -19.59 -15.00 -11.07
C PRO A 480 -20.74 -16.00 -10.94
N ILE A 481 -20.38 -17.29 -10.97
CA ILE A 481 -21.33 -18.41 -10.90
C ILE A 481 -22.17 -18.30 -9.61
N THR A 482 -23.50 -18.37 -9.74
CA THR A 482 -24.41 -18.45 -8.59
C THR A 482 -24.95 -19.86 -8.41
N ALA A 483 -25.15 -20.30 -7.16
CA ALA A 483 -25.60 -21.67 -6.91
C ALA A 483 -27.03 -21.94 -7.44
N LYS A 484 -27.89 -20.91 -7.53
CA LYS A 484 -29.20 -21.03 -8.18
C LYS A 484 -29.06 -21.34 -9.67
N ASP A 485 -28.13 -20.66 -10.34
CA ASP A 485 -27.88 -20.80 -11.77
C ASP A 485 -27.25 -22.16 -12.11
N VAL A 486 -26.32 -22.63 -11.26
CA VAL A 486 -25.76 -24.00 -11.31
C VAL A 486 -26.85 -25.05 -11.24
N VAL A 487 -27.73 -24.98 -10.23
CA VAL A 487 -28.80 -25.98 -10.04
C VAL A 487 -29.80 -25.96 -11.20
N ALA A 488 -30.20 -24.78 -11.65
CA ALA A 488 -31.15 -24.62 -12.75
C ALA A 488 -30.60 -25.18 -14.07
N ARG A 489 -29.31 -24.97 -14.37
CA ARG A 489 -28.75 -25.26 -15.70
C ARG A 489 -28.03 -26.61 -15.80
N LEU A 490 -27.32 -27.06 -14.76
CA LEU A 490 -26.75 -28.42 -14.74
C LEU A 490 -27.80 -29.51 -14.49
N GLY A 491 -28.96 -29.13 -13.95
CA GLY A 491 -30.01 -30.04 -13.57
C GLY A 491 -29.77 -30.67 -12.20
N LEU A 492 -30.84 -31.24 -11.63
CA LEU A 492 -30.85 -31.72 -10.23
C LEU A 492 -29.86 -32.86 -10.00
N TRP A 493 -29.65 -33.72 -10.98
CA TRP A 493 -28.79 -34.90 -10.84
C TRP A 493 -27.30 -34.55 -10.75
N GLU A 494 -26.77 -33.78 -11.71
CA GLU A 494 -25.35 -33.37 -11.65
C GLU A 494 -25.10 -32.41 -10.49
N SER A 495 -26.07 -31.54 -10.15
CA SER A 495 -25.98 -30.70 -8.94
C SER A 495 -25.89 -31.53 -7.66
N PHE A 496 -26.68 -32.61 -7.54
CA PHE A 496 -26.61 -33.53 -6.42
C PHE A 496 -25.25 -34.25 -6.34
N ARG A 497 -24.68 -34.65 -7.49
CA ARG A 497 -23.33 -35.25 -7.55
C ARG A 497 -22.24 -34.27 -7.16
N CYS A 498 -22.34 -33.01 -7.58
CA CYS A 498 -21.45 -31.93 -7.13
C CYS A 498 -21.54 -31.75 -5.61
N ALA A 499 -22.75 -31.74 -5.05
CA ALA A 499 -22.96 -31.64 -3.60
C ALA A 499 -22.37 -32.84 -2.84
N LEU A 500 -22.54 -34.07 -3.35
CA LEU A 500 -21.95 -35.26 -2.74
C LEU A 500 -20.42 -35.24 -2.80
N SER A 501 -19.84 -34.79 -3.93
CA SER A 501 -18.40 -34.61 -4.09
C SER A 501 -17.84 -33.56 -3.12
N TYR A 502 -18.55 -32.46 -2.93
CA TYR A 502 -18.22 -31.45 -1.92
C TYR A 502 -18.30 -32.00 -0.49
N LEU A 503 -19.37 -32.73 -0.14
CA LEU A 503 -19.52 -33.34 1.20
C LEU A 503 -18.47 -34.41 1.50
N TRP A 504 -17.97 -35.10 0.49
CA TRP A 504 -16.85 -36.03 0.62
C TRP A 504 -15.54 -35.27 0.85
N SER A 505 -15.30 -34.22 0.06
CA SER A 505 -14.09 -33.40 0.16
C SER A 505 -14.03 -32.59 1.46
N SER A 506 -15.18 -32.14 1.97
CA SER A 506 -15.27 -31.40 3.23
C SER A 506 -14.99 -32.26 4.47
N ARG A 507 -15.18 -33.58 4.37
CA ARG A 507 -14.79 -34.55 5.41
C ARG A 507 -13.32 -34.95 5.37
N HIS A 508 -12.67 -34.82 4.22
CA HIS A 508 -11.26 -35.17 4.01
C HIS A 508 -10.41 -33.93 3.71
N ARG A 509 -10.74 -32.78 4.33
CA ARG A 509 -10.02 -31.53 4.07
C ARG A 509 -8.56 -31.70 4.47
N ASN A 510 -7.69 -31.69 3.47
CA ASN A 510 -6.26 -31.60 3.65
C ASN A 510 -5.92 -30.13 3.98
N SER A 511 -5.18 -29.89 5.06
CA SER A 511 -4.79 -28.53 5.48
C SER A 511 -3.73 -27.90 4.57
N ASP A 512 -3.01 -28.73 3.81
CA ASP A 512 -1.77 -28.37 3.13
C ASP A 512 -1.97 -28.36 1.60
N ALA A 513 -2.87 -27.51 1.10
CA ALA A 513 -3.11 -27.38 -0.33
C ALA A 513 -2.00 -26.52 -0.99
N GLU A 514 -1.03 -27.16 -1.64
CA GLU A 514 0.07 -26.48 -2.33
C GLU A 514 -0.28 -26.04 -3.76
N THR A 515 -1.23 -26.72 -4.41
CA THR A 515 -1.58 -26.51 -5.83
C THR A 515 -2.96 -25.90 -6.00
N PHE A 516 -3.24 -25.31 -7.16
CA PHE A 516 -4.55 -24.76 -7.53
C PHE A 516 -5.61 -25.86 -7.53
N GLU A 517 -5.30 -27.03 -8.11
CA GLU A 517 -6.21 -28.18 -8.11
C GLU A 517 -6.57 -28.60 -6.68
N ASP A 518 -5.59 -28.77 -5.79
CA ASP A 518 -5.85 -29.15 -4.40
C ASP A 518 -6.68 -28.09 -3.66
N TRP A 519 -6.37 -26.82 -3.89
CA TRP A 519 -7.07 -25.70 -3.25
C TRP A 519 -8.54 -25.60 -3.67
N VAL A 520 -8.84 -25.81 -4.95
CA VAL A 520 -10.21 -25.74 -5.49
C VAL A 520 -10.98 -27.02 -5.15
N THR A 521 -10.39 -28.19 -5.33
CA THR A 521 -11.05 -29.48 -5.04
C THR A 521 -11.39 -29.63 -3.55
N SER A 522 -10.52 -29.19 -2.64
CA SER A 522 -10.77 -29.20 -1.19
C SER A 522 -11.90 -28.25 -0.76
N ARG A 523 -12.13 -27.15 -1.50
CA ARG A 523 -13.17 -26.14 -1.17
C ARG A 523 -14.49 -26.35 -1.89
N PHE A 524 -14.47 -26.91 -3.09
CA PHE A 524 -15.64 -26.98 -3.96
C PHE A 524 -16.00 -28.39 -4.42
N GLY A 525 -15.14 -29.37 -4.12
CA GLY A 525 -15.27 -30.75 -4.55
C GLY A 525 -14.69 -30.99 -5.95
N ARG A 526 -14.17 -32.20 -6.15
CA ARG A 526 -13.55 -32.64 -7.42
C ARG A 526 -14.47 -32.49 -8.62
N ARG A 527 -15.76 -32.83 -8.47
CA ARG A 527 -16.72 -32.79 -9.58
C ARG A 527 -16.96 -31.37 -10.11
N LEU A 528 -16.99 -30.36 -9.24
CA LEU A 528 -17.17 -28.97 -9.67
C LEU A 528 -15.87 -28.42 -10.28
N TYR A 529 -14.72 -28.79 -9.73
CA TYR A 529 -13.42 -28.48 -10.32
C TYR A 529 -13.32 -29.00 -11.76
N ASP A 530 -13.59 -30.29 -11.97
CA ASP A 530 -13.49 -30.91 -13.30
C ASP A 530 -14.47 -30.27 -14.30
N ALA A 531 -15.65 -29.84 -13.85
CA ALA A 531 -16.67 -29.24 -14.71
C ALA A 531 -16.40 -27.77 -15.07
N PHE A 532 -16.03 -26.93 -14.09
CA PHE A 532 -15.99 -25.47 -14.31
C PHE A 532 -14.62 -24.84 -14.18
N PHE A 533 -13.67 -25.45 -13.47
CA PHE A 533 -12.39 -24.80 -13.20
C PHE A 533 -11.27 -25.38 -14.06
N ARG A 534 -11.21 -26.71 -14.21
CA ARG A 534 -10.11 -27.41 -14.87
C ARG A 534 -9.87 -26.94 -16.30
N SER A 535 -10.85 -27.16 -17.18
CA SER A 535 -10.73 -26.85 -18.62
C SER A 535 -10.28 -25.40 -18.86
N TYR A 536 -10.95 -24.44 -18.23
CA TYR A 536 -10.64 -23.02 -18.44
C TYR A 536 -9.27 -22.64 -17.86
N THR A 537 -8.93 -23.09 -16.64
CA THR A 537 -7.63 -22.79 -16.03
C THR A 537 -6.48 -23.38 -16.84
N GLU A 538 -6.62 -24.63 -17.30
CA GLU A 538 -5.60 -25.30 -18.15
C GLU A 538 -5.45 -24.58 -19.50
N LYS A 539 -6.55 -24.11 -20.13
CA LYS A 539 -6.47 -23.28 -21.34
C LYS A 539 -5.67 -22.00 -21.09
N VAL A 540 -6.02 -21.25 -20.04
CA VAL A 540 -5.38 -19.95 -19.73
C VAL A 540 -3.89 -20.12 -19.49
N TRP A 541 -3.50 -21.07 -18.64
CA TRP A 541 -2.11 -21.20 -18.18
C TRP A 541 -1.24 -22.13 -19.02
N GLY A 542 -1.85 -22.99 -19.83
CA GLY A 542 -1.11 -23.98 -20.63
C GLY A 542 -0.51 -25.12 -19.82
N ILE A 543 -0.70 -25.14 -18.50
CA ILE A 543 -0.19 -26.16 -17.56
C ILE A 543 -1.34 -26.74 -16.71
N PRO A 544 -1.23 -28.00 -16.25
CA PRO A 544 -2.20 -28.62 -15.36
C PRO A 544 -2.42 -27.82 -14.08
N GLY A 545 -3.63 -27.88 -13.52
CA GLY A 545 -3.94 -27.23 -12.23
C GLY A 545 -3.09 -27.73 -11.05
N SER A 546 -2.49 -28.91 -11.17
CA SER A 546 -1.54 -29.48 -10.22
C SER A 546 -0.15 -28.80 -10.24
N GLU A 547 0.17 -28.01 -11.27
CA GLU A 547 1.45 -27.32 -11.40
C GLU A 547 1.35 -25.82 -11.06
N ILE A 548 0.14 -25.30 -10.88
CA ILE A 548 -0.13 -23.91 -10.50
C ILE A 548 -0.15 -23.81 -8.98
N ARG A 549 0.56 -22.84 -8.38
CA ARG A 549 0.57 -22.63 -6.92
C ARG A 549 -0.79 -22.18 -6.38
N SER A 550 -1.16 -22.67 -5.19
CA SER A 550 -2.45 -22.38 -4.54
C SER A 550 -2.66 -20.91 -4.16
N LEU A 551 -1.58 -20.13 -3.98
CA LEU A 551 -1.63 -18.70 -3.72
C LEU A 551 -2.40 -17.95 -4.82
N TRP A 552 -2.24 -18.36 -6.08
CA TRP A 552 -2.99 -17.82 -7.21
C TRP A 552 -4.50 -18.09 -7.09
N ALA A 553 -4.88 -19.30 -6.66
CA ALA A 553 -6.28 -19.70 -6.44
C ALA A 553 -6.94 -18.83 -5.36
N ALA A 554 -6.23 -18.65 -4.24
CA ALA A 554 -6.70 -17.89 -3.09
C ALA A 554 -6.91 -16.41 -3.41
N GLN A 555 -6.10 -15.83 -4.30
CA GLN A 555 -6.23 -14.43 -4.70
C GLN A 555 -7.45 -14.15 -5.59
N ARG A 556 -8.02 -15.12 -6.30
CA ARG A 556 -9.10 -14.85 -7.29
C ARG A 556 -10.46 -15.47 -6.94
N ILE A 557 -10.51 -16.48 -6.07
CA ILE A 557 -11.74 -17.23 -5.72
C ILE A 557 -12.25 -16.85 -4.30
N LYS A 558 -11.79 -15.72 -3.74
CA LYS A 558 -11.96 -15.29 -2.33
C LYS A 558 -13.40 -15.16 -1.81
N ASN A 559 -14.39 -14.94 -2.69
CA ASN A 559 -15.76 -14.56 -2.28
C ASN A 559 -16.84 -15.63 -2.49
N PHE A 560 -16.49 -16.85 -2.91
CA PHE A 560 -17.50 -17.89 -3.13
C PHE A 560 -17.48 -18.93 -2.00
N SER A 561 -18.50 -18.92 -1.15
CA SER A 561 -18.71 -19.94 -0.12
C SER A 561 -19.87 -20.86 -0.49
N LEU A 562 -19.56 -22.11 -0.82
CA LEU A 562 -20.56 -23.13 -1.18
C LEU A 562 -21.53 -23.42 -0.02
N GLY A 563 -21.04 -23.41 1.22
CA GLY A 563 -21.85 -23.59 2.42
C GLY A 563 -22.86 -22.45 2.65
N LYS A 564 -22.45 -21.19 2.45
CA LYS A 564 -23.37 -20.05 2.49
C LYS A 564 -24.42 -20.13 1.37
N ALA A 565 -24.01 -20.53 0.16
CA ALA A 565 -24.90 -20.65 -0.98
C ALA A 565 -26.01 -21.72 -0.78
N ILE A 566 -25.68 -22.84 -0.12
CA ILE A 566 -26.66 -23.89 0.23
C ILE A 566 -27.70 -23.37 1.23
N LEU A 567 -27.28 -22.60 2.25
CA LEU A 567 -28.20 -21.99 3.24
C LEU A 567 -29.14 -20.95 2.61
N THR A 568 -28.67 -20.19 1.62
CA THR A 568 -29.49 -19.27 0.83
C THR A 568 -30.53 -20.00 -0.02
N ILE A 569 -30.16 -21.14 -0.63
CA ILE A 569 -31.08 -21.98 -1.41
C ILE A 569 -32.18 -22.57 -0.52
N LEU A 570 -31.86 -22.94 0.72
CA LEU A 570 -32.81 -23.47 1.71
C LEU A 570 -33.70 -22.38 2.37
N GLY A 571 -33.53 -21.10 2.00
CA GLY A 571 -34.35 -20.00 2.51
C GLY A 571 -34.05 -19.59 3.97
N LEU A 572 -32.95 -20.08 4.55
CA LEU A 572 -32.59 -19.90 5.96
C LEU A 572 -31.76 -18.63 6.24
N ARG A 573 -31.35 -17.91 5.19
CA ARG A 573 -30.65 -16.62 5.27
C ARG A 573 -30.99 -15.75 4.06
N ARG A 574 -31.24 -14.47 4.30
CA ARG A 574 -31.18 -13.41 3.26
C ARG A 574 -29.87 -12.65 3.44
N GLU A 575 -29.01 -12.66 2.43
CA GLU A 575 -27.82 -11.82 2.38
C GLU A 575 -27.79 -11.06 1.05
N HIS A 576 -27.36 -9.81 1.10
CA HIS A 576 -26.99 -9.01 -0.06
C HIS A 576 -25.78 -9.67 -0.72
N VAL A 577 -25.88 -9.96 -2.02
CA VAL A 577 -24.73 -10.33 -2.84
C VAL A 577 -23.78 -9.13 -2.86
N THR A 578 -22.50 -9.35 -2.56
CA THR A 578 -21.43 -8.35 -2.72
C THR A 578 -21.59 -7.69 -4.08
N THR A 579 -21.83 -6.38 -4.08
CA THR A 579 -22.14 -5.53 -5.23
C THR A 579 -21.24 -5.88 -6.41
N LEU A 580 -21.79 -6.64 -7.36
CA LEU A 580 -21.18 -6.78 -8.67
C LEU A 580 -21.26 -5.42 -9.34
N ILE A 581 -20.13 -4.94 -9.82
CA ILE A 581 -20.07 -3.76 -10.68
C ILE A 581 -20.99 -4.01 -11.87
N GLU A 582 -22.11 -3.29 -11.95
CA GLU A 582 -23.12 -3.42 -13.02
C GLU A 582 -22.74 -2.62 -14.29
N GLU A 583 -21.82 -1.66 -14.16
CA GLU A 583 -21.38 -0.77 -15.24
C GLU A 583 -19.87 -0.50 -15.16
N PHE A 584 -19.21 -0.27 -16.29
CA PHE A 584 -17.80 0.13 -16.34
C PHE A 584 -17.60 1.25 -17.39
N ARG A 585 -16.41 1.86 -17.43
CA ARG A 585 -16.09 2.88 -18.43
C ARG A 585 -15.21 2.36 -19.56
N TYR A 586 -15.34 2.97 -20.72
CA TYR A 586 -14.64 2.54 -21.93
C TYR A 586 -14.48 3.69 -22.92
N PRO A 587 -13.27 3.92 -23.48
CA PRO A 587 -13.07 4.91 -24.54
C PRO A 587 -13.87 4.58 -25.80
N ARG A 588 -14.42 5.59 -26.46
CA ARG A 588 -15.24 5.40 -27.68
C ARG A 588 -14.52 4.58 -28.77
N LEU A 589 -13.21 4.75 -28.93
CA LEU A 589 -12.38 4.07 -29.93
C LEU A 589 -11.46 2.99 -29.33
N GLY A 590 -11.77 2.53 -28.12
CA GLY A 590 -11.01 1.49 -27.41
C GLY A 590 -9.84 2.03 -26.59
N PRO A 591 -9.20 1.19 -25.75
CA PRO A 591 -8.16 1.57 -24.80
C PRO A 591 -6.96 2.27 -25.46
N GLY A 592 -6.64 1.99 -26.72
CA GLY A 592 -5.62 2.71 -27.48
C GLY A 592 -5.85 4.22 -27.50
N GLN A 593 -7.11 4.68 -27.63
CA GLN A 593 -7.46 6.10 -27.60
C GLN A 593 -7.04 6.78 -26.30
N MET A 594 -7.12 6.09 -25.16
CA MET A 594 -6.66 6.61 -23.87
C MET A 594 -5.14 6.82 -23.89
N TRP A 595 -4.41 5.83 -24.38
CA TRP A 595 -2.94 5.85 -24.35
C TRP A 595 -2.35 6.79 -25.40
N ASP A 596 -3.02 6.97 -26.54
CA ASP A 596 -2.70 8.05 -27.49
C ASP A 596 -2.86 9.43 -26.84
N ALA A 597 -3.93 9.63 -26.04
CA ALA A 597 -4.14 10.88 -25.31
C ALA A 597 -3.06 11.12 -24.24
N PHE A 598 -2.67 10.10 -23.49
CA PHE A 598 -1.54 10.20 -22.54
C PHE A 598 -0.21 10.51 -23.24
N ALA A 599 0.04 9.91 -24.40
CA ALA A 599 1.25 10.18 -25.18
C ALA A 599 1.28 11.63 -25.69
N ALA A 600 0.16 12.10 -26.26
CA ALA A 600 0.02 13.50 -26.68
C ALA A 600 0.21 14.47 -25.51
N HIS A 601 -0.39 14.17 -24.35
CA HIS A 601 -0.21 14.97 -23.14
C HIS A 601 1.26 15.03 -22.70
N ALA A 602 1.99 13.90 -22.75
CA ALA A 602 3.42 13.88 -22.42
C ALA A 602 4.23 14.77 -23.38
N GLU A 603 3.99 14.66 -24.69
CA GLU A 603 4.68 15.47 -25.71
C GLU A 603 4.37 16.97 -25.58
N GLU A 604 3.11 17.32 -25.37
CA GLU A 604 2.66 18.71 -25.15
C GLU A 604 3.30 19.34 -23.90
N ASN A 605 3.66 18.52 -22.92
CA ASN A 605 4.33 18.95 -21.69
C ASN A 605 5.85 18.67 -21.70
N GLY A 606 6.45 18.47 -22.87
CA GLY A 606 7.90 18.46 -23.06
C GLY A 606 8.60 17.13 -22.76
N ILE A 607 7.86 16.02 -22.62
CA ILE A 607 8.39 14.66 -22.49
C ILE A 607 8.22 13.93 -23.82
N PRO A 608 9.25 13.85 -24.69
CA PRO A 608 9.12 13.21 -25.99
C PRO A 608 8.88 11.70 -25.88
N VAL A 609 8.06 11.18 -26.80
CA VAL A 609 7.75 9.75 -26.92
C VAL A 609 8.37 9.19 -28.20
N HIS A 610 9.44 8.42 -28.07
CA HIS A 610 10.17 7.85 -29.19
C HIS A 610 9.73 6.42 -29.48
N LEU A 611 9.15 6.21 -30.66
CA LEU A 611 8.70 4.90 -31.14
C LEU A 611 9.79 4.22 -31.98
N LYS A 612 9.71 2.89 -32.09
CA LYS A 612 10.69 2.04 -32.81
C LYS A 612 12.13 2.17 -32.29
N GLN A 613 12.28 2.48 -31.00
CA GLN A 613 13.56 2.56 -30.31
C GLN A 613 13.60 1.54 -29.17
N ARG A 614 14.29 0.43 -29.40
CA ARG A 614 14.41 -0.66 -28.41
C ARG A 614 15.60 -0.42 -27.50
N CYS A 615 15.41 -0.35 -26.19
CA CYS A 615 16.53 -0.43 -25.25
C CYS A 615 17.13 -1.83 -25.25
N ILE A 616 18.43 -1.93 -25.52
CA ILE A 616 19.17 -3.20 -25.58
C ILE A 616 20.28 -3.30 -24.54
N SER A 617 20.70 -2.18 -23.95
CA SER A 617 21.69 -2.16 -22.87
C SER A 617 21.40 -1.02 -21.89
N VAL A 618 21.66 -1.26 -20.60
CA VAL A 618 21.55 -0.31 -19.50
C VAL A 618 22.90 -0.33 -18.77
N ALA A 619 23.74 0.65 -19.07
CA ALA A 619 25.09 0.73 -18.54
C ALA A 619 25.07 1.29 -17.11
N HIS A 620 25.78 0.64 -16.19
CA HIS A 620 25.82 1.01 -14.78
C HIS A 620 27.20 0.84 -14.16
N ALA A 621 27.46 1.59 -13.09
CA ALA A 621 28.64 1.46 -12.25
C ALA A 621 28.28 1.87 -10.82
N ASP A 622 28.84 1.17 -9.83
CA ASP A 622 28.63 1.44 -8.40
C ASP A 622 27.13 1.48 -8.01
N ASN A 623 26.36 0.53 -8.53
CA ASN A 623 24.89 0.46 -8.40
C ASN A 623 24.15 1.72 -8.89
N ARG A 624 24.69 2.43 -9.87
CA ARG A 624 24.03 3.58 -10.49
C ARG A 624 24.05 3.44 -12.00
N VAL A 625 22.89 3.53 -12.64
CA VAL A 625 22.75 3.59 -14.10
C VAL A 625 23.33 4.91 -14.60
N ARG A 626 24.14 4.84 -15.66
CA ARG A 626 24.84 5.98 -16.27
C ARG A 626 24.29 6.31 -17.64
N SER A 627 23.97 5.29 -18.43
CA SER A 627 23.46 5.46 -19.79
C SER A 627 22.58 4.29 -20.21
N ILE A 628 21.78 4.51 -21.25
CA ILE A 628 21.03 3.47 -21.96
C ILE A 628 21.47 3.42 -23.42
N VAL A 629 21.45 2.23 -24.01
CA VAL A 629 21.72 2.03 -25.44
C VAL A 629 20.44 1.61 -26.14
N LEU A 630 20.01 2.44 -27.08
CA LEU A 630 18.82 2.25 -27.89
C LEU A 630 19.22 1.75 -29.28
N GLN A 631 18.47 0.79 -29.79
CA GLN A 631 18.56 0.31 -31.16
C GLN A 631 17.39 0.86 -31.98
N GLN A 632 17.71 1.52 -33.10
CA GLN A 632 16.73 2.00 -34.07
C GLN A 632 17.20 1.64 -35.49
N ASN A 633 16.41 0.88 -36.24
CA ASN A 633 16.76 0.44 -37.60
C ASN A 633 18.14 -0.25 -37.75
N GLY A 634 18.67 -0.81 -36.65
CA GLY A 634 20.00 -1.44 -36.60
C GLY A 634 21.11 -0.53 -36.10
N ASP A 635 20.90 0.79 -36.06
CA ASP A 635 21.84 1.76 -35.48
C ASP A 635 21.72 1.79 -33.96
N LEU A 636 22.84 2.03 -33.29
CA LEU A 636 22.94 2.10 -31.82
C LEU A 636 23.18 3.55 -31.37
N HIS A 637 22.38 3.99 -30.42
CA HIS A 637 22.45 5.32 -29.83
C HIS A 637 22.56 5.20 -28.32
N GLU A 638 23.61 5.78 -27.75
CA GLU A 638 23.81 5.83 -26.30
C GLU A 638 23.37 7.20 -25.76
N HIS A 639 22.58 7.18 -24.69
CA HIS A 639 22.11 8.38 -24.00
C HIS A 639 22.48 8.31 -22.52
N SER A 640 23.14 9.35 -22.02
CA SER A 640 23.38 9.52 -20.57
C SER A 640 22.07 9.84 -19.85
N VAL A 641 21.85 9.23 -18.69
CA VAL A 641 20.60 9.33 -17.94
C VAL A 641 20.85 9.66 -16.47
N ASP A 642 19.91 10.39 -15.85
CA ASP A 642 19.90 10.62 -14.40
C ASP A 642 19.28 9.45 -13.66
N SER A 643 18.23 8.87 -14.24
CA SER A 643 17.50 7.72 -13.71
C SER A 643 16.77 6.94 -14.80
N VAL A 644 16.30 5.75 -14.46
CA VAL A 644 15.53 4.87 -15.35
C VAL A 644 14.28 4.37 -14.63
N VAL A 645 13.12 4.53 -15.28
CA VAL A 645 11.87 3.87 -14.90
C VAL A 645 11.53 2.85 -15.99
N SER A 646 11.53 1.58 -15.63
CA SER A 646 11.41 0.49 -16.60
C SER A 646 10.11 -0.29 -16.45
N SER A 647 9.30 -0.28 -17.50
CA SER A 647 8.12 -1.14 -17.63
C SER A 647 8.37 -2.36 -18.53
N MET A 648 9.60 -2.50 -19.04
CA MET A 648 10.01 -3.63 -19.87
C MET A 648 9.92 -4.95 -19.08
N PRO A 649 9.78 -6.11 -19.74
CA PRO A 649 9.81 -7.40 -19.05
C PRO A 649 11.03 -7.53 -18.12
N LEU A 650 10.79 -7.86 -16.85
CA LEU A 650 11.82 -7.94 -15.82
C LEU A 650 13.02 -8.80 -16.23
N SER A 651 12.78 -9.90 -16.94
CA SER A 651 13.85 -10.75 -17.47
C SER A 651 14.68 -10.08 -18.56
N GLU A 652 14.08 -9.25 -19.41
CA GLU A 652 14.81 -8.49 -20.43
C GLU A 652 15.66 -7.39 -19.81
N LEU A 653 15.15 -6.70 -18.78
CA LEU A 653 15.91 -5.67 -18.06
C LEU A 653 17.20 -6.24 -17.47
N ILE A 654 17.10 -7.38 -16.78
CA ILE A 654 18.27 -8.04 -16.18
C ILE A 654 19.28 -8.49 -17.23
N MET A 655 18.81 -8.92 -18.41
CA MET A 655 19.69 -9.29 -19.52
C MET A 655 20.32 -8.09 -20.22
N ALA A 656 19.72 -6.91 -20.10
CA ALA A 656 20.23 -5.66 -20.67
C ALA A 656 21.25 -4.94 -19.78
N LEU A 657 21.42 -5.31 -18.50
CA LEU A 657 22.39 -4.64 -17.62
C LEU A 657 23.83 -4.86 -18.08
N ASP A 658 24.61 -3.77 -18.13
CA ASP A 658 26.03 -3.77 -18.46
C ASP A 658 26.84 -2.97 -17.41
N PRO A 659 27.75 -3.58 -16.63
CA PRO A 659 28.17 -4.97 -16.71
C PRO A 659 27.04 -5.95 -16.38
N PRO A 660 27.09 -7.19 -16.92
CA PRO A 660 26.07 -8.19 -16.69
C PRO A 660 25.81 -8.46 -15.20
N ALA A 661 24.53 -8.55 -14.82
CA ALA A 661 24.12 -8.94 -13.47
C ALA A 661 24.77 -10.27 -13.04
N PRO A 662 24.91 -10.55 -11.73
CA PRO A 662 25.48 -11.81 -11.22
C PRO A 662 24.84 -13.05 -11.85
N ALA A 663 25.61 -14.14 -11.98
CA ALA A 663 25.17 -15.34 -12.68
C ALA A 663 23.87 -15.94 -12.12
N GLU A 664 23.69 -15.89 -10.80
CA GLU A 664 22.48 -16.31 -10.08
C GLU A 664 21.25 -15.46 -10.48
N VAL A 665 21.41 -14.13 -10.56
CA VAL A 665 20.33 -13.20 -10.94
C VAL A 665 19.93 -13.41 -12.40
N ARG A 666 20.90 -13.63 -13.29
CA ARG A 666 20.62 -13.97 -14.70
C ARG A 666 19.96 -15.34 -14.85
N ALA A 667 20.29 -16.31 -14.00
CA ALA A 667 19.62 -17.59 -13.99
C ALA A 667 18.16 -17.44 -13.51
N ALA A 668 17.93 -16.69 -12.45
CA ALA A 668 16.58 -16.34 -11.98
C ALA A 668 15.76 -15.64 -13.07
N ALA A 669 16.35 -14.68 -13.80
CA ALA A 669 15.68 -13.99 -14.91
C ALA A 669 15.27 -14.93 -16.05
N ARG A 670 16.05 -15.99 -16.33
CA ARG A 670 15.69 -17.00 -17.35
C ARG A 670 14.55 -17.92 -16.92
N ASN A 671 14.30 -18.03 -15.62
CA ASN A 671 13.23 -18.85 -15.06
C ASN A 671 11.89 -18.10 -15.00
N LEU A 672 11.85 -16.81 -15.38
CA LEU A 672 10.60 -16.06 -15.47
C LEU A 672 9.89 -16.36 -16.79
N HIS A 673 8.76 -17.06 -16.70
CA HIS A 673 7.97 -17.47 -17.86
C HIS A 673 6.76 -16.57 -18.08
N TYR A 674 6.33 -16.49 -19.34
CA TYR A 674 5.14 -15.76 -19.73
C TYR A 674 4.25 -16.63 -20.61
N ARG A 675 2.94 -16.42 -20.51
CA ARG A 675 1.97 -16.88 -21.49
C ARG A 675 1.77 -15.79 -22.54
N ASP A 676 1.71 -16.20 -23.80
CA ASP A 676 1.36 -15.34 -24.92
C ASP A 676 -0.14 -15.48 -25.24
N LEU A 677 -0.61 -14.63 -26.14
CA LEU A 677 -2.00 -14.62 -26.57
C LEU A 677 -2.05 -14.46 -28.10
N VAL A 678 -2.74 -15.39 -28.76
CA VAL A 678 -3.21 -15.20 -30.14
C VAL A 678 -4.63 -14.66 -30.08
N LEU A 679 -4.83 -13.49 -30.66
CA LEU A 679 -6.14 -12.91 -30.86
C LEU A 679 -6.54 -13.08 -32.33
N VAL A 680 -7.71 -13.64 -32.58
CA VAL A 680 -8.32 -13.68 -33.91
C VAL A 680 -9.52 -12.74 -33.92
N ALA A 681 -9.41 -11.64 -34.64
CA ALA A 681 -10.51 -10.72 -34.86
C ALA A 681 -11.37 -11.24 -36.03
N LEU A 682 -12.68 -11.37 -35.83
CA LEU A 682 -13.65 -11.80 -36.82
C LEU A 682 -14.66 -10.70 -37.09
N MET A 683 -14.75 -10.23 -38.32
CA MET A 683 -15.70 -9.21 -38.74
C MET A 683 -16.95 -9.88 -39.29
N THR A 684 -18.12 -9.52 -38.77
CA THR A 684 -19.40 -10.13 -39.14
C THR A 684 -20.47 -9.10 -39.43
N THR A 685 -21.35 -9.42 -40.37
CA THR A 685 -22.57 -8.64 -40.69
C THR A 685 -23.70 -8.89 -39.69
N GLU A 686 -23.49 -9.74 -38.69
CA GLU A 686 -24.37 -9.84 -37.53
C GLU A 686 -24.07 -8.68 -36.58
N GLU A 687 -24.97 -7.70 -36.50
CA GLU A 687 -24.77 -6.52 -35.67
C GLU A 687 -24.64 -6.85 -34.16
N ALA A 688 -25.42 -7.83 -33.68
CA ALA A 688 -25.41 -8.26 -32.28
C ALA A 688 -25.57 -9.79 -32.18
N PRO A 689 -24.54 -10.59 -32.50
CA PRO A 689 -24.62 -12.06 -32.45
C PRO A 689 -24.94 -12.55 -31.03
N PHE A 690 -24.47 -11.82 -30.02
CA PHE A 690 -24.83 -11.99 -28.61
C PHE A 690 -24.67 -10.66 -27.85
N PRO A 691 -25.41 -10.44 -26.76
CA PRO A 691 -25.43 -9.14 -26.07
C PRO A 691 -24.24 -8.91 -25.11
N ASP A 692 -23.48 -9.96 -24.79
CA ASP A 692 -22.36 -9.90 -23.84
C ASP A 692 -21.22 -9.02 -24.35
N ASN A 693 -20.58 -8.30 -23.44
CA ASN A 693 -19.28 -7.70 -23.74
C ASN A 693 -18.23 -8.80 -23.98
N TRP A 694 -18.25 -9.84 -23.13
CA TRP A 694 -17.39 -11.01 -23.29
C TRP A 694 -17.97 -12.28 -22.69
N ILE A 695 -17.55 -13.43 -23.24
CA ILE A 695 -17.94 -14.77 -22.80
C ILE A 695 -16.69 -15.59 -22.51
N TYR A 696 -16.62 -16.21 -21.34
CA TYR A 696 -15.60 -17.20 -21.01
C TYR A 696 -15.98 -18.56 -21.58
N LEU A 697 -15.09 -19.17 -22.36
CA LEU A 697 -15.35 -20.43 -23.06
C LEU A 697 -14.74 -21.60 -22.28
N HIS A 698 -15.54 -22.18 -21.39
CA HIS A 698 -15.13 -23.33 -20.56
C HIS A 698 -15.34 -24.68 -21.27
N ASP A 699 -16.08 -24.66 -22.39
CA ASP A 699 -16.33 -25.84 -23.22
C ASP A 699 -15.03 -26.57 -23.58
N PRO A 700 -14.86 -27.85 -23.21
CA PRO A 700 -13.61 -28.57 -23.43
C PRO A 700 -13.33 -28.85 -24.91
N GLU A 701 -14.36 -28.77 -25.77
CA GLU A 701 -14.18 -28.99 -27.19
C GLU A 701 -13.70 -27.72 -27.92
N THR A 702 -13.76 -26.53 -27.31
CA THR A 702 -13.20 -25.29 -27.90
C THR A 702 -11.78 -25.06 -27.41
N ARG A 703 -10.90 -24.63 -28.31
CA ARG A 703 -9.56 -24.17 -27.96
C ARG A 703 -9.57 -22.73 -27.45
N ALA A 704 -10.46 -21.89 -28.00
CA ALA A 704 -10.64 -20.53 -27.55
C ALA A 704 -10.99 -20.51 -26.05
N GLY A 705 -10.36 -19.59 -25.31
CA GLY A 705 -10.61 -19.41 -23.88
C GLY A 705 -11.61 -18.28 -23.62
N ARG A 706 -11.66 -17.27 -24.48
CA ARG A 706 -12.56 -16.12 -24.34
C ARG A 706 -12.95 -15.55 -25.69
N VAL A 707 -14.14 -15.00 -25.78
CA VAL A 707 -14.57 -14.19 -26.93
C VAL A 707 -15.11 -12.84 -26.47
N GLN A 708 -14.68 -11.78 -27.16
CA GLN A 708 -15.10 -10.39 -26.98
C GLN A 708 -16.07 -10.01 -28.09
N ASN A 709 -17.08 -9.19 -27.83
CA ASN A 709 -17.91 -8.56 -28.86
C ASN A 709 -17.72 -7.05 -28.85
N TYR A 710 -16.77 -6.52 -29.64
CA TYR A 710 -16.37 -5.10 -29.59
C TYR A 710 -17.49 -4.12 -29.95
N GLY A 711 -18.48 -4.52 -30.75
CA GLY A 711 -19.70 -3.73 -30.95
C GLY A 711 -20.51 -3.54 -29.67
N ALA A 712 -20.52 -4.52 -28.77
CA ALA A 712 -21.11 -4.37 -27.44
C ALA A 712 -20.28 -3.50 -26.48
N TRP A 713 -18.98 -3.29 -26.76
CA TRP A 713 -18.14 -2.36 -26.00
C TRP A 713 -18.34 -0.91 -26.43
N SER A 714 -18.38 -0.64 -27.74
CA SER A 714 -18.66 0.68 -28.29
C SER A 714 -19.02 0.61 -29.77
N ASP A 715 -20.05 1.35 -30.19
CA ASP A 715 -20.45 1.46 -31.59
C ASP A 715 -19.34 2.12 -32.44
N GLY A 716 -18.43 2.89 -31.82
CA GLY A 716 -17.29 3.52 -32.48
C GLY A 716 -16.16 2.54 -32.86
N MET A 717 -16.22 1.30 -32.38
CA MET A 717 -15.23 0.25 -32.67
C MET A 717 -15.53 -0.48 -33.98
N VAL A 718 -16.75 -0.38 -34.51
CA VAL A 718 -17.23 -1.22 -35.59
C VAL A 718 -17.88 -0.39 -36.68
N ARG A 719 -18.05 -0.97 -37.88
CA ARG A 719 -18.81 -0.32 -38.95
C ARG A 719 -20.31 -0.42 -38.65
N PRO A 720 -21.13 0.57 -39.05
CA PRO A 720 -22.58 0.52 -38.86
C PRO A 720 -23.20 -0.78 -39.42
N GLY A 721 -24.06 -1.43 -38.63
CA GLY A 721 -24.74 -2.67 -39.02
C GLY A 721 -23.85 -3.93 -39.02
N THR A 722 -22.68 -3.87 -38.39
CA THR A 722 -21.72 -4.99 -38.29
C THR A 722 -21.14 -5.06 -36.88
N THR A 723 -20.43 -6.15 -36.54
CA THR A 723 -19.57 -6.18 -35.34
C THR A 723 -18.22 -6.84 -35.62
N CYS A 724 -17.30 -6.67 -34.68
CA CYS A 724 -16.02 -7.37 -34.62
C CYS A 724 -15.96 -8.22 -33.35
N LEU A 725 -15.64 -9.50 -33.50
CA LEU A 725 -15.45 -10.42 -32.39
C LEU A 725 -13.96 -10.70 -32.17
N GLY A 726 -13.47 -10.53 -30.94
CA GLY A 726 -12.10 -10.90 -30.57
C GLY A 726 -12.05 -12.27 -29.93
N VAL A 727 -11.53 -13.27 -30.64
CA VAL A 727 -11.41 -14.64 -30.14
C VAL A 727 -10.00 -14.85 -29.58
N GLU A 728 -9.92 -15.15 -28.30
CA GLU A 728 -8.67 -15.24 -27.55
C GLU A 728 -8.23 -16.69 -27.36
N TYR A 729 -7.02 -16.98 -27.80
CA TYR A 729 -6.32 -18.24 -27.64
C TYR A 729 -5.05 -18.02 -26.84
N PHE A 730 -5.05 -18.48 -25.60
CA PHE A 730 -3.84 -18.49 -24.77
C PHE A 730 -2.85 -19.49 -25.36
N SER A 731 -1.61 -19.08 -25.57
CA SER A 731 -0.60 -19.89 -26.27
C SER A 731 0.82 -19.61 -25.78
N PHE A 732 1.74 -20.50 -26.10
CA PHE A 732 3.18 -20.29 -26.08
C PHE A 732 3.65 -20.08 -27.52
N GLU A 733 4.84 -19.53 -27.73
CA GLU A 733 5.38 -19.31 -29.09
C GLU A 733 5.58 -20.62 -29.89
N ASP A 734 5.70 -21.76 -29.22
CA ASP A 734 5.84 -23.09 -29.83
C ASP A 734 4.50 -23.82 -30.07
N ASP A 735 3.38 -23.28 -29.57
CA ASP A 735 2.05 -23.84 -29.84
C ASP A 735 1.69 -23.71 -31.35
N ASP A 736 0.93 -24.67 -31.86
CA ASP A 736 0.54 -24.73 -33.28
C ASP A 736 -0.21 -23.46 -33.75
N ILE A 737 -1.09 -22.92 -32.92
CA ILE A 737 -1.89 -21.72 -33.24
C ILE A 737 -1.04 -20.45 -33.37
N TRP A 738 0.10 -20.38 -32.67
CA TRP A 738 1.03 -19.26 -32.79
C TRP A 738 1.57 -19.15 -34.21
N ASN A 739 2.01 -20.30 -34.73
CA ASN A 739 2.64 -20.45 -36.04
C ASN A 739 1.63 -20.72 -37.18
N MET A 740 0.35 -20.89 -36.86
CA MET A 740 -0.73 -21.13 -37.82
C MET A 740 -0.92 -19.93 -38.75
N PRO A 741 -1.04 -20.10 -40.08
CA PRO A 741 -1.33 -18.99 -40.99
C PRO A 741 -2.64 -18.27 -40.65
N ASP A 742 -2.70 -16.96 -40.86
CA ASP A 742 -3.84 -16.10 -40.49
C ASP A 742 -5.18 -16.65 -41.00
N GLU A 743 -5.25 -17.05 -42.28
CA GLU A 743 -6.46 -17.63 -42.89
C GLU A 743 -6.94 -18.88 -42.14
N GLN A 744 -6.03 -19.75 -41.73
CA GLN A 744 -6.36 -20.98 -41.00
C GLN A 744 -6.81 -20.68 -39.57
N ALA A 745 -6.21 -19.68 -38.92
CA ALA A 745 -6.62 -19.26 -37.58
C ALA A 745 -8.01 -18.59 -37.60
N VAL A 746 -8.30 -17.79 -38.62
CA VAL A 746 -9.62 -17.19 -38.88
C VAL A 746 -10.66 -18.29 -39.12
N ASP A 747 -10.35 -19.28 -39.96
CA ASP A 747 -11.24 -20.41 -40.21
C ASP A 747 -11.49 -21.25 -38.94
N LEU A 748 -10.46 -21.50 -38.14
CA LEU A 748 -10.59 -22.18 -36.85
C LEU A 748 -11.55 -21.43 -35.93
N ALA A 749 -11.32 -20.13 -35.70
CA ALA A 749 -12.14 -19.32 -34.82
C ALA A 749 -13.59 -19.25 -35.30
N LYS A 750 -13.80 -19.05 -36.60
CA LYS A 750 -15.12 -19.05 -37.24
C LYS A 750 -15.86 -20.37 -37.01
N MET A 751 -15.19 -21.51 -37.22
CA MET A 751 -15.80 -22.83 -37.05
C MET A 751 -16.08 -23.16 -35.59
N GLU A 752 -15.19 -22.80 -34.66
CA GLU A 752 -15.42 -23.01 -33.24
C GLU A 752 -16.63 -22.23 -32.73
N LEU A 753 -16.72 -20.93 -33.04
CA LEU A 753 -17.85 -20.09 -32.64
C LEU A 753 -19.17 -20.55 -33.28
N ALA A 754 -19.14 -20.97 -34.55
CA ALA A 754 -20.31 -21.52 -35.23
C ALA A 754 -20.78 -22.83 -34.58
N ARG A 755 -19.85 -23.73 -34.20
CA ARG A 755 -20.18 -25.00 -33.55
C ARG A 755 -20.89 -24.79 -32.22
N ILE A 756 -20.46 -23.82 -31.43
CA ILE A 756 -21.08 -23.50 -30.14
C ILE A 756 -22.32 -22.59 -30.27
N GLY A 757 -22.70 -22.24 -31.50
CA GLY A 757 -23.91 -21.48 -31.82
C GLY A 757 -23.83 -19.99 -31.51
N LEU A 758 -22.63 -19.41 -31.46
CA LEU A 758 -22.43 -17.98 -31.18
C LEU A 758 -22.55 -17.10 -32.43
N ILE A 759 -22.28 -17.65 -33.62
CA ILE A 759 -22.34 -16.91 -34.90
C ILE A 759 -22.87 -17.80 -36.02
N ASP A 760 -23.38 -17.16 -37.07
CA ASP A 760 -23.57 -17.75 -38.39
C ASP A 760 -22.26 -17.59 -39.20
N PRO A 761 -21.56 -18.69 -39.52
CA PRO A 761 -20.28 -18.62 -40.23
C PRO A 761 -20.40 -18.03 -41.65
N SER A 762 -21.61 -18.00 -42.24
CA SER A 762 -21.83 -17.41 -43.57
C SER A 762 -21.82 -15.87 -43.56
N LYS A 763 -21.94 -15.26 -42.39
CA LYS A 763 -22.00 -13.81 -42.20
C LYS A 763 -20.67 -13.19 -41.79
N VAL A 764 -19.67 -14.01 -41.51
CA VAL A 764 -18.27 -13.57 -41.29
C VAL A 764 -17.70 -13.14 -42.64
N VAL A 765 -17.34 -11.86 -42.73
CA VAL A 765 -16.89 -11.23 -43.98
C VAL A 765 -15.38 -11.10 -44.07
N ASP A 766 -14.68 -11.06 -42.94
CA ASP A 766 -13.23 -10.95 -42.89
C ASP A 766 -12.70 -11.37 -41.50
N GLY A 767 -11.38 -11.51 -41.38
CA GLY A 767 -10.72 -11.70 -40.10
C GLY A 767 -9.21 -11.59 -40.16
N VAL A 768 -8.59 -11.33 -39.01
CA VAL A 768 -7.14 -11.16 -38.89
C VAL A 768 -6.62 -11.76 -37.60
N LYS A 769 -5.44 -12.36 -37.66
CA LYS A 769 -4.72 -12.90 -36.50
C LYS A 769 -3.71 -11.89 -35.99
N VAL A 770 -3.65 -11.70 -34.68
CA VAL A 770 -2.69 -10.84 -34.00
C VAL A 770 -2.00 -11.61 -32.89
N LEU A 771 -0.67 -11.50 -32.83
CA LEU A 771 0.16 -12.14 -31.82
C LEU A 771 0.51 -11.14 -30.72
N VAL A 772 0.24 -11.51 -29.48
CA VAL A 772 0.50 -10.69 -28.29
C VAL A 772 1.48 -11.43 -27.41
N ARG A 773 2.73 -10.96 -27.41
CA ARG A 773 3.80 -11.56 -26.61
C ARG A 773 3.73 -11.14 -25.15
N LYS A 774 4.13 -12.04 -24.26
CA LYS A 774 4.26 -11.81 -22.81
C LYS A 774 3.00 -11.21 -22.21
N ALA A 775 1.85 -11.73 -22.65
CA ALA A 775 0.55 -11.25 -22.25
C ALA A 775 0.28 -11.55 -20.77
N TYR A 776 0.71 -12.71 -20.24
CA TYR A 776 0.49 -13.09 -18.84
C TYR A 776 1.80 -13.53 -18.15
N PRO A 777 2.27 -12.82 -17.11
CA PRO A 777 3.28 -13.33 -16.20
C PRO A 777 2.80 -14.63 -15.55
N MET A 778 3.62 -15.68 -15.54
CA MET A 778 3.26 -17.00 -15.00
C MET A 778 3.76 -17.18 -13.57
N TYR A 779 2.91 -17.73 -12.71
CA TYR A 779 3.23 -18.01 -11.30
C TYR A 779 3.44 -19.51 -11.10
N ASP A 780 4.46 -20.04 -11.76
CA ASP A 780 4.87 -21.44 -11.63
C ASP A 780 5.61 -21.70 -10.30
N SER A 781 6.16 -22.90 -10.14
CA SER A 781 6.82 -23.30 -8.89
C SER A 781 8.12 -22.54 -8.59
N VAL A 782 8.73 -21.87 -9.57
CA VAL A 782 10.04 -21.18 -9.43
C VAL A 782 9.91 -19.64 -9.43
N TYR A 783 8.73 -19.12 -9.77
CA TYR A 783 8.44 -17.69 -9.87
C TYR A 783 8.82 -16.89 -8.61
N GLU A 784 8.42 -17.32 -7.41
CA GLU A 784 8.62 -16.52 -6.18
C GLU A 784 10.11 -16.32 -5.86
N ASP A 785 10.89 -17.40 -5.90
CA ASP A 785 12.34 -17.35 -5.66
C ASP A 785 13.06 -16.53 -6.74
N ALA A 786 12.63 -16.66 -8.00
CA ALA A 786 13.22 -15.93 -9.11
C ALA A 786 12.98 -14.42 -8.99
N VAL A 787 11.74 -13.99 -8.71
CA VAL A 787 11.41 -12.58 -8.51
C VAL A 787 12.11 -12.01 -7.29
N GLN A 788 12.14 -12.73 -6.17
CA GLN A 788 12.82 -12.25 -4.97
C GLN A 788 14.32 -12.06 -5.20
N THR A 789 14.97 -13.01 -5.88
CA THR A 789 16.40 -12.90 -6.24
C THR A 789 16.67 -11.67 -7.10
N ILE A 790 15.80 -11.41 -8.08
CA ILE A 790 15.94 -10.26 -8.97
C ILE A 790 15.65 -8.94 -8.23
N ARG A 791 14.59 -8.91 -7.42
CA ARG A 791 14.20 -7.75 -6.61
C ARG A 791 15.34 -7.32 -5.70
N SER A 792 15.89 -8.23 -4.88
CA SER A 792 16.99 -7.92 -3.96
C SER A 792 18.28 -7.47 -4.66
N TYR A 793 18.43 -7.79 -5.94
CA TYR A 793 19.54 -7.25 -6.75
C TYR A 793 19.22 -5.85 -7.27
N LEU A 794 18.03 -5.63 -7.81
CA LEU A 794 17.61 -4.32 -8.36
C LEU A 794 17.47 -3.25 -7.27
N GLU A 795 17.08 -3.61 -6.04
CA GLU A 795 16.99 -2.69 -4.89
C GLU A 795 18.31 -2.02 -4.52
N ARG A 796 19.45 -2.55 -5.00
CA ARG A 796 20.76 -1.94 -4.79
C ARG A 796 20.94 -0.68 -5.64
N PHE A 797 20.20 -0.56 -6.74
CA PHE A 797 20.35 0.54 -7.68
C PHE A 797 19.70 1.82 -7.16
N GLU A 798 20.47 2.89 -7.10
CA GLU A 798 19.99 4.19 -6.58
C GLU A 798 18.98 4.88 -7.50
N ASN A 799 19.04 4.61 -8.80
CA ASN A 799 18.35 5.38 -9.84
C ASN A 799 17.68 4.49 -10.90
N LEU A 800 17.34 3.25 -10.56
CA LEU A 800 16.61 2.32 -11.42
C LEU A 800 15.38 1.80 -10.68
N GLN A 801 14.20 2.04 -11.25
CA GLN A 801 12.93 1.53 -10.73
C GLN A 801 12.21 0.69 -11.80
N THR A 802 11.53 -0.37 -11.36
CA THR A 802 10.68 -1.21 -12.21
C THR A 802 9.21 -0.95 -11.91
N CYS A 803 8.35 -0.99 -12.92
CA CYS A 803 6.92 -0.77 -12.74
C CYS A 803 6.07 -1.56 -13.74
N GLY A 804 4.75 -1.56 -13.52
CA GLY A 804 3.80 -2.17 -14.44
C GLY A 804 3.79 -3.70 -14.41
N ARG A 805 2.94 -4.28 -15.27
CA ARG A 805 2.68 -5.71 -15.35
C ARG A 805 3.95 -6.55 -15.59
N ASN A 806 4.68 -6.26 -16.66
CA ASN A 806 5.82 -7.07 -17.06
C ASN A 806 7.12 -6.64 -16.38
N GLY A 807 7.26 -5.36 -16.00
CA GLY A 807 8.39 -4.86 -15.22
C GLY A 807 8.44 -5.39 -13.79
N LEU A 808 7.30 -5.73 -13.20
CA LEU A 808 7.24 -6.39 -11.89
C LEU A 808 6.99 -7.90 -11.98
N HIS A 809 6.87 -8.46 -13.19
CA HIS A 809 6.41 -9.84 -13.43
C HIS A 809 5.12 -10.19 -12.65
N ARG A 810 4.17 -9.25 -12.61
CA ARG A 810 2.91 -9.39 -11.86
C ARG A 810 1.70 -9.30 -12.76
N TYR A 811 0.71 -10.12 -12.48
CA TYR A 811 -0.60 -10.12 -13.13
C TYR A 811 -1.44 -8.89 -12.74
N ASN A 812 -0.98 -7.71 -13.17
CA ASN A 812 -1.58 -6.41 -12.91
C ASN A 812 -2.61 -6.03 -13.98
N ASN A 813 -3.60 -5.25 -13.57
CA ASN A 813 -4.52 -4.54 -14.45
C ASN A 813 -3.93 -3.16 -14.82
N GLN A 814 -4.63 -2.38 -15.65
CA GLN A 814 -4.18 -1.06 -16.09
C GLN A 814 -4.03 -0.09 -14.91
N ASP A 815 -5.03 0.02 -14.03
CA ASP A 815 -5.02 0.84 -12.81
C ASP A 815 -3.83 0.50 -11.89
N HIS A 816 -3.58 -0.78 -11.63
CA HIS A 816 -2.41 -1.20 -10.86
C HIS A 816 -1.09 -0.85 -11.54
N SER A 817 -1.03 -0.98 -12.87
CA SER A 817 0.17 -0.64 -13.63
C SER A 817 0.46 0.86 -13.59
N MET A 818 -0.59 1.69 -13.70
CA MET A 818 -0.51 3.15 -13.52
C MET A 818 -0.02 3.48 -12.11
N TRP A 819 -0.62 2.86 -11.10
CA TRP A 819 -0.26 3.12 -9.71
C TRP A 819 1.19 2.80 -9.40
N THR A 820 1.67 1.61 -9.79
CA THR A 820 3.10 1.26 -9.63
C THR A 820 4.03 2.19 -10.40
N ALA A 821 3.59 2.74 -11.54
CA ALA A 821 4.40 3.68 -12.31
C ALA A 821 4.47 5.07 -11.66
N ILE A 822 3.38 5.53 -11.04
CA ILE A 822 3.39 6.75 -10.23
C ILE A 822 4.40 6.59 -9.11
N LEU A 823 4.28 5.54 -8.29
CA LEU A 823 5.20 5.27 -7.18
C LEU A 823 6.66 5.13 -7.65
N ALA A 824 6.91 4.37 -8.71
CA ALA A 824 8.25 4.19 -9.27
C ALA A 824 8.86 5.51 -9.77
N THR A 825 8.04 6.35 -10.41
CA THR A 825 8.49 7.65 -10.93
C THR A 825 8.79 8.60 -9.78
N LEU A 826 7.95 8.63 -8.76
CA LEU A 826 8.19 9.44 -7.56
C LEU A 826 9.44 8.97 -6.82
N ASN A 827 9.72 7.66 -6.77
CA ASN A 827 10.96 7.16 -6.17
C ASN A 827 12.21 7.69 -6.87
N VAL A 828 12.22 7.76 -8.21
CA VAL A 828 13.39 8.30 -8.93
C VAL A 828 13.44 9.84 -8.97
N VAL A 829 12.28 10.51 -8.94
CA VAL A 829 12.18 11.97 -9.08
C VAL A 829 12.27 12.69 -7.73
N ASP A 830 11.52 12.18 -6.74
CA ASP A 830 11.34 12.79 -5.42
C ASP A 830 12.21 12.07 -4.36
N GLY A 831 12.92 10.99 -4.73
CA GLY A 831 13.73 10.20 -3.79
C GLY A 831 12.90 9.51 -2.71
N SER A 832 11.60 9.26 -2.97
CA SER A 832 10.71 8.54 -2.08
C SER A 832 11.08 7.06 -1.98
N GLU A 833 10.63 6.40 -0.92
CA GLU A 833 10.86 4.96 -0.67
C GLU A 833 9.54 4.18 -0.75
N HIS A 834 8.73 4.46 -1.78
CA HIS A 834 7.49 3.72 -2.00
C HIS A 834 7.81 2.29 -2.43
N ASP A 835 7.23 1.30 -1.75
CA ASP A 835 7.34 -0.09 -2.19
C ASP A 835 6.42 -0.35 -3.39
N VAL A 836 6.97 -0.25 -4.61
CA VAL A 836 6.24 -0.60 -5.84
C VAL A 836 5.76 -2.06 -5.85
N TRP A 837 6.38 -2.93 -5.04
CA TRP A 837 6.04 -4.33 -4.88
C TRP A 837 5.01 -4.57 -3.76
N SER A 838 4.56 -3.56 -3.02
CA SER A 838 3.46 -3.71 -2.05
C SER A 838 2.08 -3.56 -2.71
N VAL A 839 2.02 -2.92 -3.89
CA VAL A 839 0.78 -2.67 -4.65
C VAL A 839 0.09 -4.00 -4.94
N ASN A 840 -1.06 -4.22 -4.27
CA ASN A 840 -1.78 -5.48 -4.26
C ASN A 840 -3.10 -5.37 -5.02
N VAL A 841 -3.38 -6.35 -5.88
CA VAL A 841 -4.50 -6.38 -6.83
C VAL A 841 -5.90 -6.28 -6.16
N GLU A 842 -6.00 -6.34 -4.83
CA GLU A 842 -7.26 -6.32 -4.08
C GLU A 842 -7.31 -5.39 -2.84
N ALA A 843 -6.25 -4.62 -2.52
CA ALA A 843 -6.24 -3.76 -1.34
C ALA A 843 -6.99 -2.44 -1.56
N GLU A 844 -7.61 -1.89 -0.51
CA GLU A 844 -8.18 -0.54 -0.51
C GLU A 844 -7.08 0.46 -0.17
N TYR A 845 -6.70 1.25 -1.16
CA TYR A 845 -5.56 2.18 -1.19
C TYR A 845 -5.84 3.53 -0.50
N LEU A 846 -6.51 3.50 0.65
CA LEU A 846 -6.96 4.73 1.31
C LEU A 846 -5.80 5.62 1.78
N GLU A 847 -4.66 5.03 2.15
CA GLU A 847 -3.49 5.76 2.69
C GLU A 847 -2.55 6.29 1.59
N GLU A 848 -2.69 5.80 0.36
CA GLU A 848 -1.79 6.08 -0.77
C GLU A 848 -2.38 7.12 -1.74
N GLY A 849 -3.70 7.37 -1.67
CA GLY A 849 -4.42 8.33 -2.52
C GLY A 849 -4.07 9.81 -2.31
N GLU A 850 -3.70 10.21 -1.09
CA GLU A 850 -3.37 11.61 -0.76
C GLU A 850 -2.15 12.12 -1.54
N LEU A 851 -1.23 11.21 -1.88
CA LEU A 851 0.01 11.52 -2.60
C LEU A 851 -0.25 11.95 -4.05
N VAL A 852 -1.38 11.51 -4.61
CA VAL A 852 -1.78 11.81 -5.98
C VAL A 852 -2.82 12.93 -6.05
N ASP A 853 -3.57 13.20 -4.99
CA ASP A 853 -4.32 14.47 -4.92
C ASP A 853 -3.39 15.67 -5.11
N ALA A 854 -2.16 15.60 -4.59
CA ALA A 854 -1.10 16.58 -4.86
C ALA A 854 -0.64 16.68 -6.33
N LEU A 855 -0.84 15.65 -7.17
CA LEU A 855 -0.59 15.74 -8.63
C LEU A 855 -1.70 16.52 -9.36
N PHE A 856 -2.89 16.63 -8.76
CA PHE A 856 -4.07 17.28 -9.34
C PHE A 856 -4.38 18.66 -8.76
N GLU A 857 -3.69 19.11 -7.71
CA GLU A 857 -3.88 20.45 -7.16
C GLU A 857 -3.48 21.53 -8.19
N PRO A 858 -4.41 22.43 -8.58
CA PRO A 858 -4.10 23.48 -9.53
C PRO A 858 -3.28 24.58 -8.81
N ASN A 859 -1.95 24.56 -8.96
CA ASN A 859 -1.09 25.77 -8.99
C ASN A 859 0.42 25.44 -9.04
N VAL A 860 0.94 24.86 -10.13
CA VAL A 860 2.35 25.13 -10.53
C VAL A 860 2.29 25.83 -11.88
N GLY A 861 2.70 27.10 -11.91
CA GLY A 861 2.56 27.98 -13.06
C GLY A 861 3.33 27.48 -14.28
N ILE A 862 2.59 27.26 -15.37
CA ILE A 862 3.11 27.34 -16.73
C ILE A 862 2.76 28.75 -17.23
N PRO A 863 3.72 29.57 -17.70
CA PRO A 863 3.40 30.85 -18.30
C PRO A 863 2.78 30.60 -19.69
N VAL A 864 1.47 30.73 -19.80
CA VAL A 864 0.80 30.85 -21.10
C VAL A 864 1.06 32.27 -21.60
N SER A 865 2.03 32.42 -22.50
CA SER A 865 2.21 33.66 -23.26
C SER A 865 1.01 33.85 -24.19
N LEU A 866 0.16 34.82 -23.86
CA LEU A 866 -0.90 35.30 -24.73
C LEU A 866 -0.27 35.94 -25.99
N VAL A 867 -0.55 35.37 -27.16
CA VAL A 867 -0.45 36.06 -28.44
C VAL A 867 -1.77 36.79 -28.63
N GLU A 868 -1.75 38.13 -28.50
CA GLU A 868 -2.87 38.98 -28.88
C GLU A 868 -3.07 38.92 -30.41
N PRO A 869 -4.32 38.85 -30.91
CA PRO A 869 -4.58 39.08 -32.32
C PRO A 869 -4.70 40.58 -32.58
N GLU A 870 -3.86 41.10 -33.47
CA GLU A 870 -4.08 42.39 -34.12
C GLU A 870 -5.33 42.33 -35.03
N ALA A 871 -6.18 43.36 -34.87
CA ALA A 871 -7.25 43.88 -35.73
C ALA A 871 -8.57 43.10 -35.87
#